data_AF-A0A179G9Q9-F1
#
_entry.id   AF-A0A179G9Q9-F1
#
_cell.length_a   1.000
_cell.length_b   1.000
_cell.length_c   1.000
_cell.angle_alpha   90.00
_cell.angle_beta   90.00
_cell.angle_gamma   90.00
#
_symmetry.space_group_name_H-M   'P 1'
#
loop_
_entity.id
_entity.type
_entity.pdbx_description
1 polymer ?
#
loop_
_entity_poly.entity_id
_entity_poly.type
_entity_poly.pdbx_seq_one_letter_code
_entity_poly.pdbx_strand_id
1 'polypeptide(L)'
;MARDQQPDLASDAVTAQPAVVTQNPDTLSRKEEAAVLGIDEKAGGGITASDVSAAERAGSDSDGGLKHGEDGRPLYTIRNLDGEEEAVTEDDERIRDIPAYVRRIVSFADDPTEPTLTFRYFVLTILFVAPGAFLSQMAHYRTTYAPYSVFFVQIASNYVGVWLAKVLPAWRVRVPFTRWGFSLNPGPFSTKEHVLVTISAASGATYNLGYTPISMSELYFGEPVNGAVAVFFMLAITWTGYSYAALARQFLIYDPHFPWFQSLCQTALFETQRKQREHPTRLSRKQIKVFFGVLAAVILWQFLPEYAFPMLGSLAFLCWVAPHNKVANFVGGGFGGMGFLNLSLDWSSVTAFGSLFLTPWWTQVIMFAAFVTSCWVLLPAAKFGGLGSWDHQLMSNRVFLKNGTRYPLNDLLTPQMTLNETAYAEYGELYVGAQYLWNMFFDYAGYASALVWMGLFGYGQLKDALGKFLERQGRGSKGGDGSGRGRATKIAEQYQDQLSVLQRSYDEVPFWWFAALFAASFLIMVVITAKNLLFIPVWTYFVGIATGAIVVVPLGWLYALSNFQLAIGTTNELWYGLMVNAVSGFKNPCGASTYGSIAGDAWYRAQLNLQDMKIGHYMHIPPKAVFFSQVFGSLIGIPIDYAVIRWVLNTKFDYLAGTIEDPTHQWTGQDLSRSLTLGVQYVLVGPKRLFQQDLFRVVPYGFLVGAAVPVIIWALHRRFPKAKFHLANSTIFFSCMSNFYGNISTGYFSSFLGGFVVMFWAYRYRYEMWARWNYILAAAFDAGFNFNMLLIFLFFGAGKVITMPNWWGNNADSSERCFALAES
;
A
#
# COMPACT_ATOMS: atom_id res chain seq x y z
N MET A 1 54.28 36.64 34.63
CA MET A 1 53.66 37.97 34.78
C MET A 1 52.28 37.74 35.36
N ALA A 2 52.20 37.60 36.69
CA ALA A 2 51.84 38.66 37.65
C ALA A 2 50.30 38.81 37.71
N ARG A 3 49.68 38.18 38.73
CA ARG A 3 49.10 38.82 39.94
C ARG A 3 47.71 39.42 39.66
N ASP A 4 46.71 39.44 40.53
CA ASP A 4 46.42 38.91 41.88
C ASP A 4 44.92 39.22 42.08
N GLN A 5 44.26 38.45 42.97
CA GLN A 5 43.22 38.87 43.94
C GLN A 5 42.01 37.93 44.03
N GLN A 6 42.13 37.02 44.99
CA GLN A 6 41.06 36.56 45.90
C GLN A 6 41.00 37.54 47.10
N PRO A 7 39.91 37.62 47.90
CA PRO A 7 39.65 36.66 49.01
C PRO A 7 38.15 36.26 49.15
N ASP A 8 37.81 34.98 49.32
CA ASP A 8 37.59 34.24 50.58
C ASP A 8 36.37 34.66 51.42
N LEU A 9 35.41 33.72 51.60
CA LEU A 9 34.96 33.24 52.92
C LEU A 9 34.07 31.99 52.81
N ALA A 10 34.67 30.89 53.28
CA ALA A 10 34.19 29.59 53.79
C ALA A 10 32.67 29.32 53.96
N SER A 11 32.23 28.13 53.55
CA SER A 11 31.86 27.02 54.48
C SER A 11 31.38 25.76 53.74
N ASP A 12 31.89 24.61 54.20
CA ASP A 12 31.33 23.26 54.22
C ASP A 12 30.98 22.50 52.91
N ALA A 13 32.00 21.78 52.44
CA ALA A 13 32.09 20.33 52.25
C ALA A 13 30.84 19.42 52.05
N VAL A 14 31.07 18.43 51.17
CA VAL A 14 30.54 17.05 51.13
C VAL A 14 29.38 16.74 50.16
N THR A 15 29.80 16.15 49.03
CA THR A 15 29.22 15.04 48.26
C THR A 15 27.98 14.34 48.85
N ALA A 16 26.87 14.30 48.10
CA ALA A 16 25.98 13.14 48.02
C ALA A 16 25.01 13.25 46.82
N GLN A 17 24.85 12.13 46.10
CA GLN A 17 23.79 11.86 45.12
C GLN A 17 22.39 12.15 45.69
N PRO A 18 21.35 12.37 44.87
CA PRO A 18 20.02 11.94 45.23
C PRO A 18 19.66 10.67 44.46
N ALA A 19 19.45 9.63 45.27
CA ALA A 19 18.83 8.38 44.90
C ALA A 19 17.42 8.62 44.32
N VAL A 20 17.08 7.75 43.36
CA VAL A 20 15.70 7.50 42.94
C VAL A 20 14.93 7.00 44.16
N VAL A 21 13.97 7.78 44.63
CA VAL A 21 12.92 7.30 45.53
C VAL A 21 11.67 7.08 44.69
N THR A 22 11.40 5.81 44.38
CA THR A 22 10.06 5.34 44.05
C THR A 22 9.18 5.48 45.29
N GLN A 23 8.24 6.42 45.29
CA GLN A 23 7.12 6.43 46.23
C GLN A 23 5.82 6.09 45.51
N ASN A 24 5.07 5.20 46.15
CA ASN A 24 3.75 4.72 45.78
C ASN A 24 2.76 5.91 45.82
N PRO A 25 1.84 6.09 44.86
CA PRO A 25 0.99 7.28 44.78
C PRO A 25 -0.06 7.41 45.90
N ASP A 26 -0.19 6.44 46.80
CA ASP A 26 -1.27 6.39 47.79
C ASP A 26 -0.95 7.09 49.14
N THR A 27 0.18 7.80 49.29
CA THR A 27 0.57 8.42 50.58
C THR A 27 1.19 9.82 50.48
N LEU A 28 0.71 10.68 49.58
CA LEU A 28 1.10 12.10 49.56
C LEU A 28 0.18 12.94 50.47
N SER A 29 0.72 13.92 51.19
CA SER A 29 -0.11 14.85 51.94
C SER A 29 -0.70 15.90 50.98
N ARG A 30 -1.92 16.39 51.26
CA ARG A 30 -2.63 17.36 50.40
C ARG A 30 -1.85 18.64 50.09
N LYS A 31 -0.91 19.02 50.94
CA LYS A 31 -0.02 20.17 50.70
C LYS A 31 1.04 19.88 49.64
N GLU A 32 1.48 18.63 49.52
CA GLU A 32 2.45 18.19 48.51
C GLU A 32 1.77 18.01 47.14
N GLU A 33 0.53 17.50 47.11
CA GLU A 33 -0.28 17.46 45.88
C GLU A 33 -0.54 18.86 45.30
N ALA A 34 -0.90 19.84 46.15
CA ALA A 34 -1.13 21.22 45.72
C ALA A 34 0.15 21.92 45.22
N ALA A 35 1.32 21.57 45.76
CA ALA A 35 2.61 22.09 45.31
C ALA A 35 3.03 21.51 43.94
N VAL A 36 2.74 20.23 43.70
CA VAL A 36 2.95 19.59 42.38
C VAL A 36 2.00 20.18 41.32
N LEU A 37 0.81 20.62 41.71
CA LEU A 37 -0.20 21.26 40.85
C LEU A 37 -0.06 22.79 40.71
N GLY A 38 0.90 23.41 41.42
CA GLY A 38 1.23 24.84 41.27
C GLY A 38 0.19 25.82 41.82
N ILE A 39 -0.58 25.44 42.84
CA ILE A 39 -1.59 26.30 43.49
C ILE A 39 -0.91 27.21 44.52
N ASP A 40 -0.95 28.54 44.30
CA ASP A 40 -0.25 29.53 45.14
C ASP A 40 -1.14 30.02 46.30
N GLU A 41 -0.62 30.02 47.53
CA GLU A 41 -1.38 30.18 48.81
C GLU A 41 -1.88 31.62 49.08
N LYS A 42 -1.76 32.54 48.11
CA LYS A 42 -1.82 34.00 48.36
C LYS A 42 -3.21 34.60 48.62
N ALA A 43 -4.22 33.80 48.97
CA ALA A 43 -5.55 34.32 49.30
C ALA A 43 -6.23 33.59 50.46
N GLY A 44 -5.53 33.34 51.58
CA GLY A 44 -6.13 33.19 52.92
C GLY A 44 -7.21 32.10 53.16
N GLY A 45 -7.53 31.27 52.17
CA GLY A 45 -8.49 30.16 52.26
C GLY A 45 -7.75 28.83 52.11
N GLY A 46 -8.01 27.88 53.02
CA GLY A 46 -7.40 26.55 52.96
C GLY A 46 -7.83 25.78 51.71
N ILE A 47 -6.89 25.05 51.10
CA ILE A 47 -7.10 24.24 49.89
C ILE A 47 -8.14 23.15 50.17
N THR A 48 -9.26 23.16 49.43
CA THR A 48 -10.32 22.16 49.57
C THR A 48 -10.13 20.99 48.59
N ALA A 49 -10.74 19.84 48.87
CA ALA A 49 -10.71 18.68 47.96
C ALA A 49 -11.33 18.99 46.59
N SER A 50 -12.30 19.92 46.55
CA SER A 50 -12.86 20.43 45.30
C SER A 50 -11.83 21.21 44.48
N ASP A 51 -10.98 22.02 45.11
CA ASP A 51 -9.97 22.84 44.41
C ASP A 51 -8.87 21.96 43.78
N VAL A 52 -8.44 20.92 44.50
CA VAL A 52 -7.49 19.92 43.98
C VAL A 52 -8.12 19.14 42.82
N SER A 53 -9.39 18.71 42.95
CA SER A 53 -10.08 18.00 41.86
C SER A 53 -10.35 18.90 40.64
N ALA A 54 -10.58 20.21 40.86
CA ALA A 54 -10.77 21.19 39.81
C ALA A 54 -9.44 21.51 39.11
N ALA A 55 -8.33 21.57 39.84
CA ALA A 55 -6.98 21.72 39.28
C ALA A 55 -6.51 20.45 38.55
N GLU A 56 -6.85 19.25 39.02
CA GLU A 56 -6.60 17.99 38.30
C GLU A 56 -7.44 17.92 37.01
N ARG A 57 -8.72 18.32 37.05
CA ARG A 57 -9.57 18.41 35.85
C ARG A 57 -9.02 19.44 34.87
N ALA A 58 -8.67 20.63 35.34
CA ALA A 58 -8.07 21.69 34.51
C ALA A 58 -6.68 21.33 33.96
N GLY A 59 -5.88 20.58 34.74
CA GLY A 59 -4.59 20.03 34.30
C GLY A 59 -4.76 18.97 33.22
N SER A 60 -5.79 18.12 33.33
CA SER A 60 -6.16 17.13 32.32
C SER A 60 -6.72 17.76 31.03
N ASP A 61 -7.42 18.88 31.15
CA ASP A 61 -7.96 19.67 30.02
C ASP A 61 -6.87 20.43 29.24
N SER A 62 -5.71 20.67 29.85
CA SER A 62 -4.58 21.36 29.22
C SER A 62 -3.71 20.44 28.33
N ASP A 63 -3.90 19.12 28.40
CA ASP A 63 -3.05 18.13 27.76
C ASP A 63 -3.73 17.43 26.56
N GLY A 64 -4.38 18.22 25.68
CA GLY A 64 -4.85 17.76 24.37
C GLY A 64 -5.82 16.56 24.39
N GLY A 65 -6.49 16.32 25.51
CA GLY A 65 -7.64 15.42 25.61
C GLY A 65 -8.87 16.03 24.95
N LEU A 66 -9.80 15.19 24.49
CA LEU A 66 -11.15 15.65 24.15
C LEU A 66 -11.72 16.34 25.39
N LYS A 67 -12.29 17.54 25.23
CA LYS A 67 -12.99 18.21 26.34
C LYS A 67 -14.10 17.27 26.81
N HIS A 68 -14.26 17.04 28.11
CA HIS A 68 -15.35 16.21 28.59
C HIS A 68 -16.54 17.11 28.98
N GLY A 69 -17.74 16.75 28.58
CA GLY A 69 -18.96 17.43 29.03
C GLY A 69 -19.21 17.18 30.53
N GLU A 70 -20.21 17.85 31.10
CA GLU A 70 -20.59 17.70 32.52
C GLU A 70 -20.90 16.24 32.89
N ASP A 71 -21.29 15.42 31.91
CA ASP A 71 -21.57 13.98 32.02
C ASP A 71 -20.30 13.09 31.95
N GLY A 72 -19.11 13.67 31.84
CA GLY A 72 -17.85 12.93 31.72
C GLY A 72 -17.64 12.23 30.38
N ARG A 73 -18.37 12.64 29.33
CA ARG A 73 -18.25 12.11 27.96
C ARG A 73 -17.45 13.08 27.07
N PRO A 74 -16.67 12.59 26.09
CA PRO A 74 -15.90 13.47 25.21
C PRO A 74 -16.84 14.31 24.31
N LEU A 75 -16.57 15.60 24.28
CA LEU A 75 -17.16 16.61 23.40
C LEU A 75 -16.31 16.78 22.16
N TYR A 76 -16.97 16.83 21.01
CA TYR A 76 -16.37 17.06 19.71
C TYR A 76 -16.74 18.46 19.22
N THR A 77 -15.74 19.25 18.84
CA THR A 77 -15.99 20.55 18.20
C THR A 77 -16.33 20.33 16.73
N ILE A 78 -17.53 20.71 16.33
CA ILE A 78 -18.03 20.71 14.97
C ILE A 78 -18.13 22.15 14.48
N ARG A 79 -17.81 22.42 13.22
CA ARG A 79 -18.17 23.69 12.58
C ARG A 79 -19.47 23.54 11.78
N ASN A 80 -20.49 24.32 12.12
CA ASN A 80 -21.76 24.35 11.41
C ASN A 80 -21.62 25.04 10.04
N LEU A 81 -22.64 24.87 9.17
CA LEU A 81 -22.68 25.49 7.83
C LEU A 81 -22.63 27.02 7.88
N ASP A 82 -23.06 27.62 8.99
CA ASP A 82 -23.01 29.07 9.24
C ASP A 82 -21.62 29.55 9.71
N GLY A 83 -20.67 28.63 9.87
CA GLY A 83 -19.29 28.91 10.23
C GLY A 83 -19.01 29.00 11.73
N GLU A 84 -20.02 28.79 12.58
CA GLU A 84 -19.90 28.75 14.05
C GLU A 84 -19.41 27.39 14.56
N GLU A 85 -18.61 27.38 15.63
CA GLU A 85 -18.13 26.17 16.30
C GLU A 85 -19.08 25.74 17.41
N GLU A 86 -19.56 24.51 17.37
CA GLU A 86 -20.46 23.89 18.34
C GLU A 86 -19.78 22.66 18.97
N ALA A 87 -19.92 22.49 20.28
CA ALA A 87 -19.41 21.32 21.00
C ALA A 87 -20.53 20.28 21.15
N VAL A 88 -20.34 19.11 20.56
CA VAL A 88 -21.37 18.08 20.40
C VAL A 88 -20.94 16.76 21.05
N THR A 89 -21.90 16.04 21.64
CA THR A 89 -21.66 14.73 22.26
C THR A 89 -21.60 13.58 21.25
N GLU A 90 -21.04 12.43 21.63
CA GLU A 90 -20.91 11.25 20.77
C GLU A 90 -22.20 10.71 20.13
N ASP A 91 -23.36 10.95 20.76
CA ASP A 91 -24.65 10.39 20.34
C ASP A 91 -25.36 11.19 19.23
N ASP A 92 -24.82 12.35 18.83
CA ASP A 92 -25.39 13.17 17.76
C ASP A 92 -25.40 12.42 16.42
N GLU A 93 -26.51 12.50 15.69
CA GLU A 93 -26.71 11.84 14.39
C GLU A 93 -25.59 12.16 13.38
N ARG A 94 -24.96 13.33 13.47
CA ARG A 94 -23.86 13.75 12.58
C ARG A 94 -22.53 13.05 12.87
N ILE A 95 -22.34 12.52 14.07
CA ILE A 95 -21.09 11.92 14.55
C ILE A 95 -21.25 10.41 14.82
N ARG A 96 -22.43 9.97 15.25
CA ARG A 96 -22.72 8.60 15.73
C ARG A 96 -22.26 7.52 14.76
N ASP A 97 -22.47 7.73 13.47
CA ASP A 97 -22.17 6.74 12.44
C ASP A 97 -20.68 6.72 12.04
N ILE A 98 -19.87 7.67 12.52
CA ILE A 98 -18.43 7.76 12.25
C ILE A 98 -17.64 6.93 13.29
N PRO A 99 -16.75 6.01 12.87
CA PRO A 99 -15.96 5.22 13.81
C PRO A 99 -15.05 6.07 14.72
N ALA A 100 -14.93 5.70 16.01
CA ALA A 100 -14.19 6.49 17.01
C ALA A 100 -12.74 6.82 16.63
N TYR A 101 -12.03 5.90 15.97
CA TYR A 101 -10.67 6.14 15.51
C TYR A 101 -10.59 7.17 14.37
N VAL A 102 -11.63 7.29 13.53
CA VAL A 102 -11.75 8.36 12.51
C VAL A 102 -12.06 9.69 13.19
N ARG A 103 -13.01 9.70 14.14
CA ARG A 103 -13.45 10.91 14.87
C ARG A 103 -12.32 11.61 15.61
N ARG A 104 -11.29 10.88 16.05
CA ARG A 104 -10.14 11.43 16.76
C ARG A 104 -9.09 12.06 15.83
N ILE A 105 -9.05 11.61 14.59
CA ILE A 105 -8.00 11.96 13.63
C ILE A 105 -8.47 13.10 12.74
N VAL A 106 -9.66 12.96 12.17
CA VAL A 106 -10.21 13.86 11.16
C VAL A 106 -10.77 15.12 11.83
N SER A 107 -10.45 16.29 11.29
CA SER A 107 -11.06 17.55 11.72
C SER A 107 -12.52 17.64 11.25
N PHE A 108 -13.42 18.14 12.11
CA PHE A 108 -14.81 18.45 11.77
C PHE A 108 -15.05 19.93 11.44
N ALA A 109 -13.97 20.64 11.11
CA ALA A 109 -13.98 22.03 10.68
C ALA A 109 -13.22 22.18 9.35
N ASP A 110 -13.80 22.99 8.45
CA ASP A 110 -13.24 23.33 7.14
C ASP A 110 -13.34 24.84 6.86
N ASP A 111 -12.41 25.34 6.03
CA ASP A 111 -12.43 26.68 5.45
C ASP A 111 -12.41 26.59 3.91
N PRO A 112 -13.57 26.84 3.25
CA PRO A 112 -13.67 26.78 1.79
C PRO A 112 -12.86 27.83 1.02
N THR A 113 -12.34 28.86 1.69
CA THR A 113 -11.63 29.97 1.03
C THR A 113 -10.13 29.71 0.83
N GLU A 114 -9.59 28.66 1.44
CA GLU A 114 -8.17 28.32 1.32
C GLU A 114 -7.75 27.98 -0.13
N PRO A 115 -6.59 28.49 -0.61
CA PRO A 115 -6.10 28.20 -1.95
C PRO A 115 -5.69 26.73 -2.10
N THR A 116 -5.93 26.16 -3.28
CA THR A 116 -5.70 24.72 -3.55
C THR A 116 -4.67 24.49 -4.68
N LEU A 117 -4.97 24.91 -5.90
CA LEU A 117 -4.11 24.73 -7.08
C LEU A 117 -3.29 26.00 -7.37
N THR A 118 -2.19 26.18 -6.64
CA THR A 118 -1.30 27.34 -6.78
C THR A 118 -0.07 27.03 -7.64
N PHE A 119 0.74 28.05 -7.94
CA PHE A 119 2.04 27.85 -8.59
C PHE A 119 2.95 26.88 -7.82
N ARG A 120 2.96 26.98 -6.48
CA ARG A 120 3.77 26.10 -5.60
C ARG A 120 3.38 24.64 -5.77
N TYR A 121 2.08 24.36 -5.89
CA TYR A 121 1.58 23.01 -6.14
C TYR A 121 2.18 22.40 -7.41
N PHE A 122 2.21 23.13 -8.53
CA PHE A 122 2.78 22.63 -9.80
C PHE A 122 4.28 22.37 -9.71
N VAL A 123 5.03 23.29 -9.09
CA VAL A 123 6.49 23.14 -8.90
C VAL A 123 6.82 21.93 -8.04
N LEU A 124 6.16 21.81 -6.88
CA LEU A 124 6.39 20.69 -5.96
C LEU A 124 5.96 19.35 -6.57
N THR A 125 4.86 19.34 -7.33
CA THR A 125 4.40 18.13 -8.01
C THR A 125 5.47 17.61 -8.97
N ILE A 126 6.02 18.47 -9.84
CA ILE A 126 7.08 18.06 -10.77
C ILE A 126 8.32 17.58 -10.02
N LEU A 127 8.71 18.30 -8.95
CA LEU A 127 9.88 17.98 -8.14
C LEU A 127 9.81 16.59 -7.47
N PHE A 128 8.64 16.19 -6.98
CA PHE A 128 8.48 14.91 -6.26
C PHE A 128 8.03 13.75 -7.16
N VAL A 129 7.22 14.01 -8.20
CA VAL A 129 6.75 12.96 -9.11
C VAL A 129 7.90 12.39 -9.94
N ALA A 130 8.76 13.24 -10.50
CA ALA A 130 9.80 12.80 -11.43
C ALA A 130 10.82 11.80 -10.84
N PRO A 131 11.49 12.09 -9.70
CA PRO A 131 12.41 11.12 -9.09
C PRO A 131 11.66 9.89 -8.55
N GLY A 132 10.42 10.07 -8.08
CA GLY A 132 9.62 8.97 -7.56
C GLY A 132 9.21 7.97 -8.64
N ALA A 133 8.78 8.44 -9.82
CA ALA A 133 8.50 7.60 -10.98
C ALA A 133 9.76 6.82 -11.41
N PHE A 134 10.90 7.51 -11.49
CA PHE A 134 12.19 6.88 -11.83
C PHE A 134 12.55 5.73 -10.89
N LEU A 135 12.51 5.99 -9.57
CA LEU A 135 12.87 5.01 -8.56
C LEU A 135 11.89 3.82 -8.53
N SER A 136 10.59 4.12 -8.56
CA SER A 136 9.53 3.10 -8.54
C SER A 136 9.63 2.18 -9.76
N GLN A 137 9.78 2.72 -10.97
CA GLN A 137 9.88 1.91 -12.18
C GLN A 137 11.17 1.07 -12.23
N MET A 138 12.30 1.64 -11.78
CA MET A 138 13.58 0.93 -11.73
C MET A 138 13.53 -0.26 -10.77
N ALA A 139 12.85 -0.12 -9.62
CA ALA A 139 12.78 -1.16 -8.60
C ALA A 139 12.15 -2.48 -9.11
N HIS A 140 11.28 -2.44 -10.12
CA HIS A 140 10.64 -3.63 -10.69
C HIS A 140 11.53 -4.50 -11.57
N TYR A 141 12.71 -4.03 -11.95
CA TYR A 141 13.73 -4.86 -12.62
C TYR A 141 14.69 -5.50 -11.62
N ARG A 142 14.64 -5.07 -10.35
CA ARG A 142 15.55 -5.50 -9.30
C ARG A 142 14.96 -6.61 -8.44
N THR A 143 15.83 -7.35 -7.77
CA THR A 143 15.46 -8.44 -6.85
C THR A 143 14.83 -7.91 -5.56
N THR A 144 15.34 -6.76 -5.08
CA THR A 144 14.83 -6.07 -3.88
C THR A 144 13.99 -4.86 -4.31
N TYR A 145 12.74 -4.83 -3.87
CA TYR A 145 11.80 -3.76 -4.16
C TYR A 145 11.80 -2.71 -3.03
N ALA A 146 12.18 -1.47 -3.35
CA ALA A 146 12.09 -0.34 -2.43
C ALA A 146 11.06 0.67 -2.97
N PRO A 147 9.83 0.70 -2.44
CA PRO A 147 8.79 1.59 -2.94
C PRO A 147 9.13 3.06 -2.67
N TYR A 148 8.82 3.94 -3.62
CA TYR A 148 8.89 5.38 -3.35
C TYR A 148 7.83 5.78 -2.30
N SER A 149 8.28 6.18 -1.11
CA SER A 149 7.38 6.43 0.01
C SER A 149 6.55 7.70 -0.17
N VAL A 150 5.23 7.56 -0.18
CA VAL A 150 4.30 8.71 -0.16
C VAL A 150 4.45 9.53 1.14
N PHE A 151 4.79 8.89 2.26
CA PHE A 151 5.04 9.60 3.53
C PHE A 151 6.27 10.49 3.45
N PHE A 152 7.33 10.06 2.74
CA PHE A 152 8.48 10.92 2.49
C PHE A 152 8.07 12.19 1.73
N VAL A 153 7.26 12.05 0.66
CA VAL A 153 6.75 13.21 -0.09
C VAL A 153 5.91 14.11 0.81
N GLN A 154 5.02 13.54 1.62
CA GLN A 154 4.18 14.28 2.54
C GLN A 154 5.02 15.13 3.51
N ILE A 155 6.11 14.60 4.06
CA ILE A 155 6.96 15.36 4.98
C ILE A 155 7.79 16.40 4.22
N ALA A 156 8.48 15.98 3.16
CA ALA A 156 9.38 16.85 2.41
C ALA A 156 8.62 18.02 1.78
N SER A 157 7.45 17.77 1.17
CA SER A 157 6.62 18.82 0.57
C SER A 157 6.08 19.82 1.58
N ASN A 158 5.87 19.42 2.85
CA ASN A 158 5.49 20.36 3.91
C ASN A 158 6.59 21.41 4.14
N TYR A 159 7.83 20.96 4.36
CA TYR A 159 8.95 21.85 4.64
C TYR A 159 9.33 22.70 3.43
N VAL A 160 9.42 22.08 2.25
CA VAL A 160 9.73 22.81 1.01
C VAL A 160 8.59 23.77 0.66
N GLY A 161 7.32 23.41 0.89
CA GLY A 161 6.17 24.29 0.68
C GLY A 161 6.17 25.51 1.60
N VAL A 162 6.45 25.33 2.89
CA VAL A 162 6.61 26.44 3.85
C VAL A 162 7.81 27.31 3.49
N TRP A 163 8.91 26.71 3.02
CA TRP A 163 10.08 27.45 2.55
C TRP A 163 9.77 28.28 1.29
N LEU A 164 9.10 27.69 0.30
CA LEU A 164 8.64 28.40 -0.90
C LEU A 164 7.68 29.53 -0.57
N ALA A 165 6.80 29.35 0.43
CA ALA A 165 5.91 30.42 0.91
C ALA A 165 6.66 31.63 1.49
N LYS A 166 7.87 31.42 2.02
CA LYS A 166 8.72 32.50 2.56
C LYS A 166 9.60 33.16 1.50
N VAL A 167 10.07 32.39 0.52
CA VAL A 167 11.05 32.84 -0.49
C VAL A 167 10.39 33.43 -1.73
N LEU A 168 9.25 32.88 -2.18
CA LEU A 168 8.62 33.35 -3.41
C LEU A 168 8.01 34.74 -3.24
N PRO A 169 8.32 35.69 -4.16
CA PRO A 169 7.70 37.00 -4.13
C PRO A 169 6.22 36.89 -4.49
N ALA A 170 5.37 37.73 -3.88
CA ALA A 170 3.93 37.83 -4.16
C ALA A 170 3.64 38.56 -5.49
N TRP A 171 4.38 38.22 -6.55
CA TRP A 171 4.20 38.80 -7.87
C TRP A 171 3.03 38.13 -8.59
N ARG A 172 2.18 38.95 -9.23
CA ARG A 172 1.14 38.49 -10.14
C ARG A 172 1.71 38.42 -11.55
N VAL A 173 2.01 37.21 -12.01
CA VAL A 173 2.49 36.97 -13.38
C VAL A 173 1.27 36.87 -14.29
N ARG A 174 1.16 37.79 -15.26
CA ARG A 174 0.18 37.67 -16.34
C ARG A 174 0.79 36.83 -17.45
N VAL A 175 0.07 35.79 -17.89
CA VAL A 175 0.51 34.94 -18.99
C VAL A 175 0.44 35.77 -20.28
N PRO A 176 1.55 35.95 -21.02
CA PRO A 176 1.58 36.74 -22.25
C PRO A 176 0.49 36.29 -23.21
N PHE A 177 -0.19 37.25 -23.86
CA PHE A 177 -1.27 37.02 -24.83
C PHE A 177 -2.58 36.42 -24.28
N THR A 178 -2.75 36.30 -22.96
CA THR A 178 -4.01 35.88 -22.34
C THR A 178 -4.47 36.85 -21.24
N ARG A 179 -5.76 36.81 -20.89
CA ARG A 179 -6.29 37.55 -19.71
C ARG A 179 -5.97 36.85 -18.38
N TRP A 180 -5.25 35.73 -18.42
CA TRP A 180 -5.02 34.88 -17.26
C TRP A 180 -3.74 35.36 -16.54
N GLY A 181 -3.83 35.50 -15.23
CA GLY A 181 -2.68 35.79 -14.39
C GLY A 181 -2.77 34.98 -13.11
N PHE A 182 -1.63 34.52 -12.62
CA PHE A 182 -1.54 33.77 -11.36
C PHE A 182 -0.59 34.46 -10.40
N SER A 183 -0.83 34.30 -9.10
CA SER A 183 0.10 34.75 -8.07
C SER A 183 1.16 33.67 -7.84
N LEU A 184 2.43 34.07 -7.85
CA LEU A 184 3.55 33.20 -7.47
C LEU A 184 3.46 32.80 -5.99
N ASN A 185 2.95 33.71 -5.14
CA ASN A 185 2.72 33.46 -3.71
C ASN A 185 1.36 34.05 -3.30
N PRO A 186 0.28 33.24 -3.29
CA PRO A 186 -1.07 33.71 -2.97
C PRO A 186 -1.31 33.90 -1.46
N GLY A 187 -0.42 33.41 -0.60
CA GLY A 187 -0.58 33.45 0.85
C GLY A 187 0.25 32.37 1.55
N PRO A 188 0.00 32.10 2.85
CA PRO A 188 0.61 30.98 3.57
C PRO A 188 0.42 29.64 2.83
N PHE A 189 1.29 28.66 3.10
CA PHE A 189 1.16 27.33 2.52
C PHE A 189 -0.02 26.59 3.15
N SER A 190 -1.09 26.40 2.38
CA SER A 190 -2.32 25.76 2.85
C SER A 190 -2.15 24.26 3.02
N THR A 191 -2.91 23.68 3.95
CA THR A 191 -3.05 22.23 4.10
C THR A 191 -3.61 21.59 2.82
N LYS A 192 -4.49 22.28 2.08
CA LYS A 192 -5.06 21.77 0.83
C LYS A 192 -4.04 21.69 -0.30
N GLU A 193 -3.20 22.71 -0.47
CA GLU A 193 -2.06 22.66 -1.42
C GLU A 193 -1.15 21.47 -1.10
N HIS A 194 -0.86 21.28 0.19
CA HIS A 194 0.05 20.23 0.66
C HIS A 194 -0.47 18.81 0.39
N VAL A 195 -1.75 18.56 0.68
CA VAL A 195 -2.37 17.27 0.40
C VAL A 195 -2.45 17.02 -1.10
N LEU A 196 -2.78 18.03 -1.92
CA LEU A 196 -2.84 17.87 -3.38
C LEU A 196 -1.49 17.51 -3.98
N VAL A 197 -0.37 18.09 -3.52
CA VAL A 197 0.98 17.69 -3.96
C VAL A 197 1.24 16.21 -3.67
N THR A 198 0.83 15.75 -2.49
CA THR A 198 1.02 14.36 -2.07
C THR A 198 0.15 13.39 -2.88
N ILE A 199 -1.10 13.75 -3.17
CA ILE A 199 -1.99 12.98 -4.07
C ILE A 199 -1.40 12.90 -5.48
N SER A 200 -0.91 14.01 -6.03
CA SER A 200 -0.25 14.00 -7.34
C SER A 200 0.98 13.10 -7.35
N ALA A 201 1.79 13.12 -6.28
CA ALA A 201 2.91 12.21 -6.13
C ALA A 201 2.46 10.75 -6.00
N ALA A 202 1.44 10.44 -5.20
CA ALA A 202 0.90 9.08 -5.07
C ALA A 202 0.37 8.52 -6.41
N SER A 203 -0.18 9.40 -7.26
CA SER A 203 -0.71 9.01 -8.58
C SER A 203 0.34 8.90 -9.70
N GLY A 204 1.45 9.64 -9.59
CA GLY A 204 2.48 9.75 -10.63
C GLY A 204 3.81 9.06 -10.30
N ALA A 205 4.15 8.89 -9.01
CA ALA A 205 5.41 8.31 -8.56
C ALA A 205 5.33 6.79 -8.35
N THR A 206 4.50 6.12 -9.14
CA THR A 206 4.27 4.67 -9.08
C THR A 206 4.61 4.06 -10.43
N TYR A 207 5.28 2.91 -10.42
CA TYR A 207 5.57 2.14 -11.63
C TYR A 207 4.30 1.82 -12.42
N ASN A 208 4.44 1.45 -13.70
CA ASN A 208 3.31 1.14 -14.57
C ASN A 208 3.37 -0.31 -15.09
N LEU A 209 2.29 -1.09 -14.95
CA LEU A 209 2.23 -2.51 -15.33
C LEU A 209 2.53 -2.78 -16.82
N GLY A 210 2.31 -1.79 -17.69
CA GLY A 210 2.66 -1.87 -19.10
C GLY A 210 4.14 -2.16 -19.37
N TYR A 211 5.03 -1.97 -18.39
CA TYR A 211 6.44 -2.32 -18.50
C TYR A 211 6.68 -3.79 -18.83
N THR A 212 5.82 -4.69 -18.35
CA THR A 212 6.02 -6.14 -18.49
C THR A 212 5.96 -6.56 -19.96
N PRO A 213 4.86 -6.34 -20.71
CA PRO A 213 4.80 -6.69 -22.13
C PRO A 213 5.81 -5.92 -22.99
N ILE A 214 6.10 -4.65 -22.68
CA ILE A 214 7.07 -3.83 -23.43
C ILE A 214 8.49 -4.37 -23.25
N SER A 215 8.87 -4.73 -22.02
CA SER A 215 10.22 -5.24 -21.73
C SER A 215 10.40 -6.66 -22.20
N MET A 216 9.38 -7.49 -22.05
CA MET A 216 9.44 -8.88 -22.49
C MET A 216 9.60 -8.99 -24.01
N SER A 217 8.91 -8.16 -24.80
CA SER A 217 9.00 -8.22 -26.26
C SER A 217 10.42 -7.95 -26.76
N GLU A 218 11.11 -6.98 -26.16
CA GLU A 218 12.48 -6.66 -26.55
C GLU A 218 13.49 -7.65 -25.94
N LEU A 219 13.35 -7.99 -24.66
CA LEU A 219 14.31 -8.81 -23.93
C LEU A 219 14.33 -10.26 -24.39
N TYR A 220 13.16 -10.88 -24.60
CA TYR A 220 13.06 -12.30 -24.92
C TYR A 220 12.77 -12.58 -26.38
N PHE A 221 12.15 -11.65 -27.09
CA PHE A 221 11.71 -11.85 -28.48
C PHE A 221 12.42 -10.95 -29.49
N GLY A 222 13.24 -9.99 -29.04
CA GLY A 222 13.98 -9.08 -29.93
C GLY A 222 13.10 -8.11 -30.73
N GLU A 223 11.84 -7.92 -30.34
CA GLU A 223 10.88 -7.05 -31.03
C GLU A 223 10.60 -5.79 -30.19
N PRO A 224 11.26 -4.65 -30.48
CA PRO A 224 11.03 -3.41 -29.76
C PRO A 224 9.67 -2.80 -30.14
N VAL A 225 8.88 -2.43 -29.13
CA VAL A 225 7.63 -1.69 -29.32
C VAL A 225 7.94 -0.22 -29.61
N ASN A 226 7.20 0.40 -30.55
CA ASN A 226 7.33 1.83 -30.82
C ASN A 226 7.03 2.65 -29.56
N GLY A 227 7.91 3.60 -29.22
CA GLY A 227 7.80 4.37 -27.98
C GLY A 227 6.52 5.19 -27.85
N ALA A 228 5.95 5.69 -28.95
CA ALA A 228 4.66 6.38 -28.90
C ALA A 228 3.54 5.40 -28.50
N VAL A 229 3.54 4.19 -29.08
CA VAL A 229 2.56 3.14 -28.76
C VAL A 229 2.68 2.72 -27.29
N ALA A 230 3.91 2.54 -26.80
CA ALA A 230 4.19 2.21 -25.41
C ALA A 230 3.64 3.27 -24.43
N VAL A 231 3.94 4.55 -24.65
CA VAL A 231 3.47 5.64 -23.78
C VAL A 231 1.95 5.77 -23.81
N PHE A 232 1.34 5.72 -25.00
CA PHE A 232 -0.12 5.79 -25.12
C PHE A 232 -0.82 4.57 -24.51
N PHE A 233 -0.23 3.38 -24.65
CA PHE A 233 -0.72 2.17 -23.98
C PHE A 233 -0.67 2.31 -22.45
N MET A 234 0.46 2.73 -21.89
CA MET A 234 0.64 2.94 -20.46
C MET A 234 -0.32 4.01 -19.90
N LEU A 235 -0.55 5.10 -20.64
CA LEU A 235 -1.55 6.12 -20.32
C LEU A 235 -2.96 5.54 -20.33
N ALA A 236 -3.31 4.79 -21.35
CA ALA A 236 -4.67 4.30 -21.53
C ALA A 236 -5.06 3.27 -20.45
N ILE A 237 -4.18 2.35 -20.06
CA ILE A 237 -4.48 1.40 -18.97
C ILE A 237 -4.66 2.12 -17.62
N THR A 238 -3.85 3.15 -17.35
CA THR A 238 -3.96 3.94 -16.11
C THR A 238 -5.28 4.71 -16.06
N TRP A 239 -5.62 5.40 -17.14
CA TRP A 239 -6.84 6.20 -17.26
C TRP A 239 -8.11 5.35 -17.28
N THR A 240 -8.03 4.13 -17.81
CA THR A 240 -9.13 3.15 -17.72
C THR A 240 -9.45 2.86 -16.24
N GLY A 241 -8.42 2.59 -15.42
CA GLY A 241 -8.62 2.35 -13.99
C GLY A 241 -9.11 3.57 -13.20
N TYR A 242 -8.61 4.77 -13.51
CA TYR A 242 -9.14 6.01 -12.91
C TYR A 242 -10.62 6.24 -13.25
N SER A 243 -11.05 5.82 -14.43
CA SER A 243 -12.46 5.88 -14.83
C SER A 243 -13.32 4.89 -14.02
N TYR A 244 -12.78 3.73 -13.66
CA TYR A 244 -13.47 2.72 -12.85
C TYR A 244 -13.66 3.11 -11.40
N ALA A 245 -12.78 3.97 -10.87
CA ALA A 245 -12.99 4.59 -9.57
C ALA A 245 -14.36 5.28 -9.49
N ALA A 246 -14.89 5.83 -10.59
CA ALA A 246 -16.22 6.45 -10.63
C ALA A 246 -17.36 5.49 -10.26
N LEU A 247 -17.23 4.20 -10.63
CA LEU A 247 -18.22 3.16 -10.32
C LEU A 247 -18.22 2.87 -8.82
N ALA A 248 -17.05 2.72 -8.22
CA ALA A 248 -16.89 2.36 -6.81
C ALA A 248 -16.99 3.55 -5.85
N ARG A 249 -16.71 4.78 -6.31
CA ARG A 249 -16.68 6.00 -5.47
C ARG A 249 -17.98 6.18 -4.69
N GLN A 250 -19.10 5.94 -5.36
CA GLN A 250 -20.43 6.16 -4.79
C GLN A 250 -20.76 5.18 -3.67
N PHE A 251 -20.14 4.00 -3.69
CA PHE A 251 -20.39 2.92 -2.74
C PHE A 251 -19.40 2.95 -1.57
N LEU A 252 -18.13 3.30 -1.80
CA LEU A 252 -17.06 3.06 -0.83
C LEU A 252 -16.49 4.30 -0.14
N ILE A 253 -16.74 5.51 -0.67
CA ILE A 253 -16.10 6.74 -0.17
C ILE A 253 -16.98 7.47 0.85
N TYR A 254 -18.27 7.64 0.56
CA TYR A 254 -19.17 8.45 1.37
C TYR A 254 -19.74 7.71 2.59
N ASP A 255 -19.71 6.37 2.59
CA ASP A 255 -20.16 5.62 3.76
C ASP A 255 -19.09 5.70 4.88
N PRO A 256 -19.46 6.12 6.10
CA PRO A 256 -18.54 6.24 7.22
C PRO A 256 -18.03 4.89 7.74
N HIS A 257 -18.69 3.77 7.43
CA HIS A 257 -18.26 2.43 7.84
C HIS A 257 -16.95 1.98 7.18
N PHE A 258 -16.54 2.60 6.08
CA PHE A 258 -15.31 2.25 5.38
C PHE A 258 -14.14 3.13 5.85
N PRO A 259 -13.21 2.60 6.66
CA PRO A 259 -12.16 3.41 7.26
C PRO A 259 -11.03 3.77 6.30
N TRP A 260 -10.70 2.90 5.34
CA TRP A 260 -9.53 3.05 4.46
C TRP A 260 -8.25 3.36 5.27
N PHE A 261 -7.70 2.35 5.94
CA PHE A 261 -6.63 2.53 6.94
C PHE A 261 -5.39 3.26 6.41
N GLN A 262 -4.99 3.03 5.15
CA GLN A 262 -3.91 3.78 4.50
C GLN A 262 -4.22 5.28 4.38
N SER A 263 -5.40 5.64 3.88
CA SER A 263 -5.85 7.03 3.79
C SER A 263 -5.87 7.69 5.17
N LEU A 264 -6.38 6.98 6.17
CA LEU A 264 -6.47 7.48 7.53
C LEU A 264 -5.09 7.76 8.14
N CYS A 265 -4.09 6.91 7.87
CA CYS A 265 -2.72 7.13 8.32
C CYS A 265 -2.13 8.42 7.74
N GLN A 266 -2.34 8.65 6.43
CA GLN A 266 -1.88 9.87 5.77
C GLN A 266 -2.59 11.11 6.33
N THR A 267 -3.91 11.05 6.50
CA THR A 267 -4.70 12.10 7.15
C THR A 267 -4.19 12.41 8.56
N ALA A 268 -3.89 11.40 9.37
CA ALA A 268 -3.34 11.61 10.71
C ALA A 268 -2.02 12.40 10.68
N LEU A 269 -1.13 12.09 9.74
CA LEU A 269 0.10 12.83 9.57
C LEU A 269 -0.17 14.27 9.08
N PHE A 270 -1.09 14.49 8.15
CA PHE A 270 -1.46 15.84 7.70
C PHE A 270 -2.01 16.70 8.84
N GLU A 271 -2.90 16.13 9.65
CA GLU A 271 -3.51 16.84 10.78
C GLU A 271 -2.48 17.17 11.87
N THR A 272 -1.54 16.27 12.17
CA THR A 272 -0.46 16.57 13.12
C THR A 272 0.46 17.70 12.63
N GLN A 273 0.78 17.72 11.33
CA GLN A 273 1.58 18.77 10.70
C GLN A 273 0.82 20.10 10.62
N ARG A 274 -0.47 20.07 10.30
CA ARG A 274 -1.36 21.24 10.32
C ARG A 274 -1.42 21.86 11.71
N LYS A 275 -1.74 21.07 12.74
CA LYS A 275 -1.80 21.53 14.14
C LYS A 275 -0.49 22.15 14.58
N GLN A 276 0.65 21.61 14.16
CA GLN A 276 1.95 22.22 14.45
C GLN A 276 2.12 23.59 13.79
N ARG A 277 1.69 23.76 12.53
CA ARG A 277 1.82 25.02 11.78
C ARG A 277 0.91 26.12 12.34
N GLU A 278 -0.33 25.77 12.65
CA GLU A 278 -1.37 26.72 13.10
C GLU A 278 -1.29 26.99 14.61
N HIS A 279 -1.28 25.94 15.43
CA HIS A 279 -1.40 26.02 16.89
C HIS A 279 -0.43 25.05 17.60
N PRO A 280 0.87 25.42 17.72
CA PRO A 280 1.90 24.52 18.24
C PRO A 280 1.70 24.21 19.73
N THR A 281 1.04 23.09 20.00
CA THR A 281 0.79 22.55 21.34
C THR A 281 2.00 21.76 21.85
N ARG A 282 2.18 21.63 23.19
CA ARG A 282 3.25 20.80 23.79
C ARG A 282 3.23 19.37 23.25
N LEU A 283 2.04 18.78 23.12
CA LEU A 283 1.83 17.45 22.55
C LEU A 283 2.29 17.35 21.08
N SER A 284 1.87 18.28 20.22
CA SER A 284 2.26 18.32 18.80
C SER A 284 3.78 18.44 18.62
N ARG A 285 4.44 19.29 19.43
CA ARG A 285 5.91 19.38 19.44
C ARG A 285 6.58 18.05 19.87
N LYS A 286 6.02 17.35 20.86
CA LYS A 286 6.52 16.05 21.30
C LYS A 286 6.34 14.99 20.20
N GLN A 287 5.19 14.97 19.54
CA GLN A 287 4.88 14.09 18.42
C GLN A 287 5.92 14.18 17.31
N ILE A 288 6.35 15.39 16.97
CA ILE A 288 7.33 15.62 15.91
C ILE A 288 8.75 15.27 16.34
N LYS A 289 9.13 15.58 17.58
CA LYS A 289 10.44 15.15 18.11
C LYS A 289 10.56 13.63 18.11
N VAL A 290 9.49 12.92 18.52
CA VAL A 290 9.44 11.45 18.44
C VAL A 290 9.48 10.99 17.00
N PHE A 291 8.71 11.61 16.10
CA PHE A 291 8.72 11.29 14.67
C PHE A 291 10.14 11.35 14.09
N PHE A 292 10.85 12.48 14.22
CA PHE A 292 12.21 12.63 13.68
C PHE A 292 13.25 11.77 14.42
N GLY A 293 13.08 11.57 15.72
CA GLY A 293 13.93 10.67 16.51
C GLY A 293 13.83 9.23 16.02
N VAL A 294 12.61 8.73 15.82
CA VAL A 294 12.35 7.38 15.28
C VAL A 294 12.78 7.28 13.83
N LEU A 295 12.50 8.29 13.00
CA LEU A 295 12.95 8.36 11.61
C LEU A 295 14.47 8.18 11.52
N ALA A 296 15.24 8.95 12.29
CA ALA A 296 16.70 8.85 12.32
C ALA A 296 17.17 7.50 12.86
N ALA A 297 16.53 6.98 13.91
CA ALA A 297 16.86 5.68 14.47
C ALA A 297 16.64 4.54 13.46
N VAL A 298 15.52 4.56 12.72
CA VAL A 298 15.23 3.57 11.68
C VAL A 298 16.18 3.70 10.50
N ILE A 299 16.53 4.93 10.08
CA ILE A 299 17.53 5.15 9.03
C ILE A 299 18.87 4.53 9.41
N LEU A 300 19.32 4.74 10.64
CA LEU A 300 20.58 4.18 11.14
C LEU A 300 20.49 2.68 11.34
N TRP A 301 19.36 2.18 11.85
CA TRP A 301 19.14 0.76 12.07
C TRP A 301 19.14 0.00 10.75
N GLN A 302 18.37 0.45 9.75
CA GLN A 302 18.23 -0.24 8.47
C GLN A 302 19.52 -0.31 7.66
N PHE A 303 20.49 0.56 7.92
CA PHE A 303 21.83 0.42 7.35
C PHE A 303 22.52 -0.89 7.78
N LEU A 304 22.16 -1.44 8.95
CA LEU A 304 22.68 -2.71 9.42
C LEU A 304 22.15 -3.90 8.59
N PRO A 305 20.86 -4.28 8.62
CA PRO A 305 20.38 -5.42 7.85
C PRO A 305 20.57 -5.27 6.33
N GLU A 306 20.52 -4.06 5.79
CA GLU A 306 20.53 -3.88 4.33
C GLU A 306 21.93 -3.80 3.71
N TYR A 307 22.96 -3.48 4.50
CA TYR A 307 24.31 -3.28 3.98
C TYR A 307 25.41 -3.84 4.88
N ALA A 308 25.44 -3.48 6.16
CA ALA A 308 26.58 -3.83 7.02
C ALA A 308 26.53 -5.26 7.59
N PHE A 309 25.33 -5.76 7.89
CA PHE A 309 25.06 -7.00 8.62
C PHE A 309 23.79 -7.72 8.11
N PRO A 310 23.79 -8.24 6.87
CA PRO A 310 22.64 -8.91 6.24
C PRO A 310 22.00 -10.05 7.04
N MET A 311 22.74 -10.67 7.95
CA MET A 311 22.22 -11.68 8.87
C MET A 311 21.01 -11.19 9.70
N LEU A 312 20.88 -9.89 9.98
CA LEU A 312 19.71 -9.34 10.68
C LEU A 312 18.43 -9.38 9.85
N GLY A 313 18.55 -9.46 8.52
CA GLY A 313 17.42 -9.67 7.62
C GLY A 313 16.78 -11.04 7.81
N SER A 314 17.55 -12.02 8.29
CA SER A 314 17.01 -13.32 8.64
C SER A 314 17.84 -14.09 9.67
N LEU A 315 17.25 -14.24 10.85
CA LEU A 315 17.82 -14.96 11.98
C LEU A 315 17.26 -16.39 11.99
N ALA A 316 17.88 -17.25 11.20
CA ALA A 316 17.57 -18.67 11.12
C ALA A 316 18.21 -19.44 12.29
N PHE A 317 17.52 -19.53 13.44
CA PHE A 317 18.05 -20.22 14.63
C PHE A 317 18.49 -21.66 14.35
N LEU A 318 17.74 -22.42 13.55
CA LEU A 318 18.07 -23.81 13.20
C LEU A 318 19.36 -23.93 12.37
N CYS A 319 19.66 -22.96 11.50
CA CYS A 319 20.91 -22.94 10.75
C CYS A 319 22.12 -22.65 11.64
N TRP A 320 21.95 -21.96 12.77
CA TRP A 320 23.07 -21.72 13.70
C TRP A 320 23.43 -22.96 14.49
N VAL A 321 22.42 -23.75 14.89
CA VAL A 321 22.60 -24.99 15.64
C VAL A 321 23.14 -26.10 14.74
N ALA A 322 22.66 -26.20 13.50
CA ALA A 322 23.04 -27.26 12.56
C ALA A 322 23.39 -26.74 11.15
N PRO A 323 24.50 -25.99 11.00
CA PRO A 323 24.81 -25.20 9.80
C PRO A 323 25.07 -26.00 8.52
N HIS A 324 25.44 -27.28 8.63
CA HIS A 324 25.72 -28.15 7.49
C HIS A 324 24.65 -29.24 7.27
N ASN A 325 23.54 -29.21 8.00
CA ASN A 325 22.47 -30.19 7.83
C ASN A 325 21.46 -29.69 6.78
N LYS A 326 21.36 -30.40 5.65
CA LYS A 326 20.45 -30.06 4.53
C LYS A 326 18.99 -29.92 4.96
N VAL A 327 18.52 -30.75 5.90
CA VAL A 327 17.13 -30.70 6.39
C VAL A 327 16.92 -29.51 7.31
N ALA A 328 17.81 -29.30 8.28
CA ALA A 328 17.70 -28.17 9.21
C ALA A 328 17.82 -26.83 8.47
N ASN A 329 18.67 -26.75 7.46
CA ASN A 329 18.86 -25.56 6.64
C ASN A 329 17.63 -25.28 5.78
N PHE A 330 17.04 -26.29 5.14
CA PHE A 330 15.79 -26.09 4.40
C PHE A 330 14.64 -25.65 5.32
N VAL A 331 14.55 -26.24 6.53
CA VAL A 331 13.49 -25.93 7.49
C VAL A 331 13.66 -24.53 8.10
N GLY A 332 14.90 -24.16 8.46
CA GLY A 332 15.19 -22.91 9.16
C GLY A 332 15.48 -21.70 8.27
N GLY A 333 16.03 -21.92 7.08
CA GLY A 333 16.49 -20.86 6.18
C GLY A 333 15.36 -19.94 5.75
N GLY A 334 15.59 -18.64 5.83
CA GLY A 334 14.67 -17.59 5.39
C GLY A 334 14.91 -17.17 3.94
N PHE A 335 16.13 -17.34 3.45
CA PHE A 335 16.51 -17.17 2.05
C PHE A 335 16.61 -18.54 1.39
N GLY A 336 15.68 -18.83 0.47
CA GLY A 336 15.65 -20.13 -0.22
C GLY A 336 15.10 -21.30 0.60
N GLY A 337 14.68 -21.10 1.86
CA GLY A 337 14.10 -22.13 2.73
C GLY A 337 12.64 -21.84 3.13
N MET A 338 12.09 -22.61 4.09
CA MET A 338 10.69 -22.44 4.54
C MET A 338 10.50 -21.46 5.72
N GLY A 339 11.58 -20.96 6.33
CA GLY A 339 11.52 -19.93 7.36
C GLY A 339 10.85 -20.34 8.68
N PHE A 340 11.05 -21.57 9.16
CA PHE A 340 10.46 -22.02 10.43
C PHE A 340 11.01 -21.25 11.63
N LEU A 341 10.12 -20.56 12.37
CA LEU A 341 10.46 -19.68 13.50
C LEU A 341 11.58 -18.69 13.20
N ASN A 342 11.70 -18.28 11.92
CA ASN A 342 12.71 -17.35 11.48
C ASN A 342 12.32 -15.92 11.88
N LEU A 343 13.23 -15.21 12.55
CA LEU A 343 13.03 -13.83 12.97
C LEU A 343 13.78 -12.89 12.04
N SER A 344 13.09 -11.90 11.50
CA SER A 344 13.74 -10.76 10.84
C SER A 344 13.69 -9.54 11.73
N LEU A 345 14.79 -8.77 11.76
CA LEU A 345 14.84 -7.43 12.34
C LEU A 345 14.91 -6.34 11.27
N ASP A 346 14.76 -6.73 10.00
CA ASP A 346 14.67 -5.83 8.86
C ASP A 346 13.23 -5.40 8.63
N TRP A 347 13.00 -4.08 8.57
CA TRP A 347 11.69 -3.50 8.29
C TRP A 347 11.09 -3.96 6.96
N SER A 348 11.90 -4.18 5.92
CA SER A 348 11.40 -4.61 4.61
C SER A 348 10.74 -5.99 4.70
N SER A 349 11.39 -6.92 5.40
CA SER A 349 10.89 -8.27 5.67
C SER A 349 9.71 -8.25 6.66
N VAL A 350 9.77 -7.41 7.71
CA VAL A 350 8.68 -7.27 8.70
C VAL A 350 7.41 -6.67 8.10
N THR A 351 7.52 -5.89 7.02
CA THR A 351 6.37 -5.32 6.30
C THR A 351 5.93 -6.14 5.08
N ALA A 352 6.47 -7.35 4.87
CA ALA A 352 6.10 -8.22 3.76
C ALA A 352 4.59 -8.56 3.71
N PHE A 353 3.89 -8.56 4.85
CA PHE A 353 2.42 -8.74 4.94
C PHE A 353 1.62 -7.42 4.92
N GLY A 354 2.24 -6.32 4.50
CA GLY A 354 1.69 -4.97 4.62
C GLY A 354 2.06 -4.30 5.94
N SER A 355 1.53 -3.09 6.15
CA SER A 355 1.92 -2.27 7.30
C SER A 355 1.37 -2.83 8.62
N LEU A 356 2.29 -3.26 9.48
CA LEU A 356 2.05 -3.75 10.84
C LEU A 356 1.12 -2.86 11.65
N PHE A 357 1.30 -1.55 11.49
CA PHE A 357 0.61 -0.51 12.24
C PHE A 357 -0.75 -0.13 11.65
N LEU A 358 -1.13 -0.67 10.50
CA LEU A 358 -2.39 -0.29 9.82
C LEU A 358 -3.34 -1.47 9.65
N THR A 359 -2.78 -2.65 9.38
CA THR A 359 -3.58 -3.84 9.12
C THR A 359 -4.23 -4.35 10.41
N PRO A 360 -5.56 -4.55 10.44
CA PRO A 360 -6.25 -5.07 11.63
C PRO A 360 -5.69 -6.42 12.10
N TRP A 361 -5.73 -6.68 13.41
CA TRP A 361 -5.22 -7.91 14.01
C TRP A 361 -5.83 -9.19 13.40
N TRP A 362 -7.13 -9.19 13.13
CA TRP A 362 -7.81 -10.35 12.55
C TRP A 362 -7.28 -10.68 11.15
N THR A 363 -6.98 -9.67 10.34
CA THR A 363 -6.36 -9.84 9.03
C THR A 363 -4.96 -10.43 9.19
N GLN A 364 -4.13 -9.87 10.08
CA GLN A 364 -2.77 -10.37 10.33
C GLN A 364 -2.73 -11.83 10.79
N VAL A 365 -3.68 -12.25 11.64
CA VAL A 365 -3.80 -13.65 12.08
C VAL A 365 -4.07 -14.58 10.89
N ILE A 366 -4.94 -14.19 9.96
CA ILE A 366 -5.27 -14.99 8.78
C ILE A 366 -4.09 -15.08 7.83
N MET A 367 -3.39 -13.97 7.60
CA MET A 367 -2.19 -13.92 6.76
C MET A 367 -1.10 -14.84 7.33
N PHE A 368 -0.87 -14.79 8.65
CA PHE A 368 0.06 -15.68 9.32
C PHE A 368 -0.38 -17.15 9.27
N ALA A 369 -1.68 -17.44 9.47
CA ALA A 369 -2.20 -18.80 9.35
C ALA A 369 -2.03 -19.37 7.93
N ALA A 370 -2.18 -18.55 6.89
CA ALA A 370 -1.93 -18.95 5.51
C ALA A 370 -0.44 -19.27 5.27
N PHE A 371 0.47 -18.47 5.82
CA PHE A 371 1.91 -18.75 5.77
C PHE A 371 2.29 -20.02 6.51
N VAL A 372 1.79 -20.22 7.73
CA VAL A 372 2.01 -21.47 8.49
C VAL A 372 1.50 -22.67 7.70
N THR A 373 0.32 -22.57 7.08
CA THR A 373 -0.24 -23.66 6.28
C THR A 373 0.62 -23.93 5.04
N SER A 374 1.03 -22.90 4.29
CA SER A 374 1.83 -23.06 3.08
C SER A 374 3.25 -23.54 3.40
N CYS A 375 3.97 -22.81 4.25
CA CYS A 375 5.39 -23.06 4.50
C CYS A 375 5.64 -24.15 5.54
N TRP A 376 4.84 -24.26 6.61
CA TRP A 376 5.11 -25.20 7.70
C TRP A 376 4.34 -26.51 7.58
N VAL A 377 3.29 -26.57 6.77
CA VAL A 377 2.51 -27.79 6.55
C VAL A 377 2.69 -28.32 5.14
N LEU A 378 2.37 -27.55 4.10
CA LEU A 378 2.39 -28.04 2.72
C LEU A 378 3.81 -28.33 2.21
N LEU A 379 4.78 -27.42 2.41
CA LEU A 379 6.16 -27.64 1.95
C LEU A 379 6.82 -28.91 2.56
N PRO A 380 6.77 -29.15 3.89
CA PRO A 380 7.24 -30.42 4.45
C PRO A 380 6.44 -31.62 3.96
N ALA A 381 5.12 -31.50 3.80
CA ALA A 381 4.28 -32.58 3.27
C ALA A 381 4.67 -32.95 1.83
N ALA A 382 5.07 -31.99 0.99
CA ALA A 382 5.57 -32.30 -0.35
C ALA A 382 6.98 -32.88 -0.32
N LYS A 383 7.91 -32.26 0.42
CA LYS A 383 9.30 -32.68 0.44
C LYS A 383 9.53 -34.04 1.11
N PHE A 384 8.81 -34.33 2.19
CA PHE A 384 9.00 -35.55 2.99
C PHE A 384 7.82 -36.52 2.91
N GLY A 385 6.62 -36.03 2.59
CA GLY A 385 5.39 -36.83 2.53
C GLY A 385 4.95 -37.22 1.12
N GLY A 386 5.71 -36.87 0.07
CA GLY A 386 5.39 -37.21 -1.32
C GLY A 386 4.13 -36.51 -1.85
N LEU A 387 3.76 -35.35 -1.30
CA LEU A 387 2.63 -34.54 -1.76
C LEU A 387 3.01 -33.77 -3.04
N GLY A 388 3.20 -34.50 -4.13
CA GLY A 388 3.58 -33.99 -5.45
C GLY A 388 3.76 -35.15 -6.44
N SER A 389 3.32 -34.99 -7.69
CA SER A 389 3.58 -35.99 -8.74
C SER A 389 4.97 -35.84 -9.36
N TRP A 390 5.64 -34.70 -9.10
CA TRP A 390 6.98 -34.39 -9.59
C TRP A 390 7.79 -33.72 -8.48
N ASP A 391 8.89 -34.37 -8.07
CA ASP A 391 9.62 -34.05 -6.84
C ASP A 391 10.88 -33.19 -7.04
N HIS A 392 11.16 -32.76 -8.28
CA HIS A 392 12.32 -31.92 -8.57
C HIS A 392 12.00 -30.44 -8.29
N GLN A 393 12.99 -29.66 -7.84
CA GLN A 393 12.91 -28.19 -7.73
C GLN A 393 11.61 -27.66 -7.09
N LEU A 394 11.36 -28.05 -5.84
CA LEU A 394 10.10 -27.81 -5.10
C LEU A 394 9.65 -26.34 -5.06
N MET A 395 10.62 -25.44 -4.86
CA MET A 395 10.42 -24.00 -4.66
C MET A 395 11.04 -23.21 -5.80
N SER A 396 10.56 -23.44 -7.03
CA SER A 396 11.00 -22.70 -8.21
C SER A 396 9.83 -22.15 -9.01
N ASN A 397 10.00 -20.93 -9.53
CA ASN A 397 9.04 -20.25 -10.42
C ASN A 397 9.32 -20.48 -11.91
N ARG A 398 10.30 -21.32 -12.23
CA ARG A 398 10.72 -21.60 -13.61
C ARG A 398 10.09 -22.92 -14.10
N VAL A 399 10.17 -23.12 -15.41
CA VAL A 399 9.68 -24.33 -16.06
C VAL A 399 10.81 -25.31 -16.33
N PHE A 400 10.52 -26.60 -16.16
CA PHE A 400 11.48 -27.68 -16.25
C PHE A 400 10.99 -28.81 -17.14
N LEU A 401 11.95 -29.59 -17.61
CA LEU A 401 11.75 -30.90 -18.23
C LEU A 401 11.53 -31.97 -17.14
N LYS A 402 11.07 -33.16 -17.53
CA LYS A 402 10.81 -34.28 -16.60
C LYS A 402 12.02 -34.65 -15.74
N ASN A 403 13.23 -34.49 -16.29
CA ASN A 403 14.52 -34.77 -15.64
C ASN A 403 14.99 -33.66 -14.68
N GLY A 404 14.25 -32.56 -14.51
CA GLY A 404 14.64 -31.43 -13.66
C GLY A 404 15.54 -30.38 -14.33
N THR A 405 15.93 -30.55 -15.61
CA THR A 405 16.69 -29.52 -16.32
C THR A 405 15.78 -28.39 -16.80
N ARG A 406 16.31 -27.17 -16.90
CA ARG A 406 15.54 -26.00 -17.36
C ARG A 406 14.97 -26.24 -18.76
N TYR A 407 13.72 -25.85 -18.96
CA TYR A 407 13.06 -25.99 -20.25
C TYR A 407 13.59 -24.91 -21.22
N PRO A 408 14.07 -25.27 -22.43
CA PRO A 408 14.50 -24.30 -23.43
C PRO A 408 13.28 -23.59 -24.05
N LEU A 409 12.88 -22.46 -23.47
CA LEU A 409 11.68 -21.72 -23.90
C LEU A 409 11.84 -21.10 -25.29
N ASN A 410 13.06 -20.71 -25.68
CA ASN A 410 13.32 -20.08 -26.96
C ASN A 410 13.11 -21.04 -28.13
N ASP A 411 13.40 -22.33 -27.94
CA ASP A 411 13.29 -23.36 -28.98
C ASP A 411 11.83 -23.79 -29.23
N LEU A 412 10.91 -23.45 -28.31
CA LEU A 412 9.47 -23.66 -28.47
C LEU A 412 8.80 -22.65 -29.39
N LEU A 413 9.50 -21.58 -29.76
CA LEU A 413 8.93 -20.51 -30.56
C LEU A 413 9.35 -20.71 -32.02
N THR A 414 8.37 -20.74 -32.90
CA THR A 414 8.64 -20.57 -34.33
C THR A 414 9.04 -19.11 -34.62
N PRO A 415 9.68 -18.82 -35.78
CA PRO A 415 9.94 -17.45 -36.21
C PRO A 415 8.68 -16.57 -36.29
N GLN A 416 7.50 -17.17 -36.37
CA GLN A 416 6.19 -16.50 -36.36
C GLN A 416 5.61 -16.35 -34.93
N MET A 417 6.40 -16.59 -33.88
CA MET A 417 6.01 -16.51 -32.47
C MET A 417 4.79 -17.39 -32.12
N THR A 418 4.73 -18.57 -32.74
CA THR A 418 3.72 -19.61 -32.45
C THR A 418 4.40 -20.87 -31.92
N LEU A 419 3.62 -21.74 -31.26
CA LEU A 419 4.14 -22.98 -30.68
C LEU A 419 4.74 -23.88 -31.76
N ASN A 420 6.01 -24.22 -31.59
CA ASN A 420 6.68 -25.24 -32.39
C ASN A 420 6.27 -26.64 -31.91
N GLU A 421 5.34 -27.28 -32.61
CA GLU A 421 4.81 -28.59 -32.21
C GLU A 421 5.85 -29.72 -32.28
N THR A 422 6.86 -29.64 -33.16
CA THR A 422 7.90 -30.66 -33.25
C THR A 422 8.87 -30.59 -32.08
N ALA A 423 9.34 -29.39 -31.73
CA ALA A 423 10.17 -29.18 -30.55
C ALA A 423 9.41 -29.56 -29.26
N TYR A 424 8.11 -29.23 -29.19
CA TYR A 424 7.29 -29.63 -28.04
C TYR A 424 7.14 -31.15 -27.94
N ALA A 425 6.99 -31.87 -29.05
CA ALA A 425 6.93 -33.32 -29.05
C ALA A 425 8.27 -33.98 -28.65
N GLU A 426 9.41 -33.34 -28.95
CA GLU A 426 10.74 -33.82 -28.60
C GLU A 426 11.10 -33.58 -27.13
N TYR A 427 10.85 -32.35 -26.63
CA TYR A 427 11.15 -31.97 -25.26
C TYR A 427 10.12 -32.49 -24.24
N GLY A 428 8.87 -32.72 -24.68
CA GLY A 428 7.80 -33.27 -23.87
C GLY A 428 7.06 -32.23 -23.02
N GLU A 429 6.30 -32.70 -22.04
CA GLU A 429 5.44 -31.87 -21.19
C GLU A 429 6.23 -30.94 -20.25
N LEU A 430 5.58 -29.86 -19.82
CA LEU A 430 6.19 -28.85 -18.95
C LEU A 430 5.94 -29.21 -17.49
N TYR A 431 6.98 -29.18 -16.67
CA TYR A 431 6.91 -29.41 -15.23
C TYR A 431 7.23 -28.13 -14.46
N VAL A 432 6.55 -27.94 -13.33
CA VAL A 432 6.71 -26.79 -12.43
C VAL A 432 6.85 -27.27 -10.99
N GLY A 433 7.51 -26.48 -10.15
CA GLY A 433 7.65 -26.79 -8.73
C GLY A 433 6.30 -26.88 -8.02
N ALA A 434 6.20 -27.76 -7.02
CA ALA A 434 4.97 -28.01 -6.27
C ALA A 434 4.40 -26.73 -5.62
N GLN A 435 5.26 -25.85 -5.10
CA GLN A 435 4.82 -24.58 -4.52
C GLN A 435 4.15 -23.68 -5.55
N TYR A 436 4.71 -23.60 -6.76
CA TYR A 436 4.14 -22.80 -7.85
C TYR A 436 2.77 -23.34 -8.28
N LEU A 437 2.62 -24.67 -8.33
CA LEU A 437 1.35 -25.31 -8.64
C LEU A 437 0.24 -24.98 -7.62
N TRP A 438 0.56 -25.05 -6.32
CA TRP A 438 -0.39 -24.64 -5.28
C TRP A 438 -0.71 -23.16 -5.35
N ASN A 439 0.28 -22.33 -5.68
CA ASN A 439 0.05 -20.90 -5.83
C ASN A 439 -0.99 -20.62 -6.92
N MET A 440 -0.90 -21.31 -8.06
CA MET A 440 -1.93 -21.22 -9.12
C MET A 440 -3.30 -21.67 -8.60
N PHE A 441 -3.38 -22.78 -7.86
CA PHE A 441 -4.63 -23.29 -7.31
C PHE A 441 -5.29 -22.30 -6.34
N PHE A 442 -4.51 -21.74 -5.41
CA PHE A 442 -5.01 -20.81 -4.40
C PHE A 442 -5.28 -19.41 -4.97
N ASP A 443 -4.62 -19.01 -6.06
CA ASP A 443 -4.94 -17.76 -6.76
C ASP A 443 -6.37 -17.81 -7.33
N TYR A 444 -6.71 -18.92 -8.01
CA TYR A 444 -8.05 -19.13 -8.55
C TYR A 444 -9.10 -19.23 -7.43
N ALA A 445 -8.75 -19.87 -6.32
CA ALA A 445 -9.61 -19.94 -5.15
C ALA A 445 -9.83 -18.56 -4.51
N GLY A 446 -8.80 -17.74 -4.41
CA GLY A 446 -8.88 -16.36 -3.91
C GLY A 446 -9.79 -15.50 -4.77
N TYR A 447 -9.66 -15.58 -6.10
CA TYR A 447 -10.48 -14.81 -7.03
C TYR A 447 -11.98 -15.17 -6.93
N ALA A 448 -12.34 -16.46 -6.96
CA ALA A 448 -13.72 -16.89 -6.79
C ALA A 448 -14.27 -16.55 -5.39
N SER A 449 -13.44 -16.73 -4.36
CA SER A 449 -13.78 -16.41 -2.98
C SER A 449 -14.13 -14.93 -2.82
N ALA A 450 -13.40 -14.02 -3.48
CA ALA A 450 -13.66 -12.58 -3.38
C ALA A 450 -15.09 -12.21 -3.82
N LEU A 451 -15.54 -12.75 -4.96
CA LEU A 451 -16.86 -12.49 -5.50
C LEU A 451 -17.98 -13.06 -4.62
N VAL A 452 -17.84 -14.33 -4.19
CA VAL A 452 -18.84 -14.99 -3.34
C VAL A 452 -18.87 -14.38 -1.94
N TRP A 453 -17.70 -14.04 -1.38
CA TRP A 453 -17.60 -13.41 -0.06
C TRP A 453 -18.31 -12.05 -0.02
N MET A 454 -18.11 -11.19 -1.04
CA MET A 454 -18.89 -9.95 -1.15
C MET A 454 -20.39 -10.27 -1.30
N GLY A 455 -20.76 -11.23 -2.16
CA GLY A 455 -22.15 -11.60 -2.39
C GLY A 455 -22.88 -12.14 -1.15
N LEU A 456 -22.17 -12.63 -0.13
CA LEU A 456 -22.76 -13.20 1.08
C LEU A 456 -22.68 -12.25 2.30
N PHE A 457 -21.51 -11.66 2.54
CA PHE A 457 -21.27 -10.80 3.70
C PHE A 457 -21.46 -9.31 3.37
N GLY A 458 -21.16 -8.89 2.14
CA GLY A 458 -21.31 -7.51 1.68
C GLY A 458 -22.70 -7.19 1.08
N TYR A 459 -23.56 -8.20 0.86
CA TYR A 459 -24.84 -8.00 0.17
C TYR A 459 -25.75 -6.94 0.80
N GLY A 460 -25.82 -6.88 2.15
CA GLY A 460 -26.61 -5.87 2.84
C GLY A 460 -26.16 -4.45 2.49
N GLN A 461 -24.86 -4.19 2.63
CA GLN A 461 -24.25 -2.90 2.32
C GLN A 461 -24.36 -2.56 0.82
N LEU A 462 -24.16 -3.55 -0.05
CA LEU A 462 -24.31 -3.36 -1.50
C LEU A 462 -25.75 -3.02 -1.87
N LYS A 463 -26.74 -3.70 -1.27
CA LYS A 463 -28.16 -3.45 -1.51
C LYS A 463 -28.55 -2.04 -1.04
N ASP A 464 -28.10 -1.62 0.14
CA ASP A 464 -28.40 -0.30 0.69
C ASP A 464 -27.79 0.80 -0.19
N ALA A 465 -26.55 0.60 -0.64
CA ALA A 465 -25.86 1.57 -1.48
C ALA A 465 -26.44 1.62 -2.92
N LEU A 466 -26.89 0.48 -3.47
CA LEU A 466 -27.65 0.42 -4.72
C LEU A 466 -29.03 1.08 -4.59
N GLY A 467 -29.72 0.89 -3.46
CA GLY A 467 -30.98 1.57 -3.15
C GLY A 467 -30.82 3.09 -3.19
N LYS A 468 -29.81 3.62 -2.47
CA LYS A 468 -29.47 5.05 -2.48
C LYS A 468 -29.11 5.58 -3.87
N PHE A 469 -28.49 4.76 -4.73
CA PHE A 469 -28.18 5.13 -6.12
C PHE A 469 -29.45 5.22 -6.98
N LEU A 470 -30.31 4.20 -6.93
CA LEU A 470 -31.57 4.16 -7.66
C LEU A 470 -32.50 5.30 -7.24
N GLU A 471 -32.54 5.63 -5.96
CA GLU A 471 -33.30 6.77 -5.44
C GLU A 471 -32.82 8.11 -6.01
N ARG A 472 -31.50 8.31 -6.20
CA ARG A 472 -30.96 9.51 -6.86
C ARG A 472 -31.39 9.60 -8.30
N GLN A 473 -31.27 8.50 -9.04
CA GLN A 473 -31.64 8.46 -10.45
C GLN A 473 -33.16 8.66 -10.62
N GLY A 474 -33.97 8.10 -9.72
CA GLY A 474 -35.43 8.25 -9.70
C GLY A 474 -35.91 9.65 -9.28
N ARG A 475 -35.28 10.28 -8.28
CA ARG A 475 -35.59 11.66 -7.86
C ARG A 475 -35.14 12.70 -8.88
N GLY A 476 -34.02 12.48 -9.57
CA GLY A 476 -33.59 13.29 -10.72
C GLY A 476 -34.59 13.29 -11.88
N SER A 477 -35.46 12.28 -11.97
CA SER A 477 -36.52 12.18 -12.98
C SER A 477 -37.89 12.70 -12.51
N LYS A 478 -38.09 12.97 -11.21
CA LYS A 478 -39.38 13.40 -10.63
C LYS A 478 -39.37 14.78 -9.98
N GLY A 479 -38.26 15.52 -10.05
CA GLY A 479 -38.15 16.91 -9.60
C GLY A 479 -38.68 17.91 -10.63
N GLY A 480 -39.95 17.78 -11.01
CA GLY A 480 -40.70 18.82 -11.71
C GLY A 480 -41.57 19.55 -10.71
N ASP A 481 -40.99 20.53 -10.00
CA ASP A 481 -41.77 21.57 -9.34
C ASP A 481 -41.23 22.95 -9.74
N GLY A 482 -42.17 23.84 -10.06
CA GLY A 482 -42.04 24.87 -11.11
C GLY A 482 -41.20 26.12 -10.81
N SER A 483 -40.12 26.05 -10.03
CA SER A 483 -39.26 27.22 -9.81
C SER A 483 -37.77 26.87 -9.65
N GLY A 484 -36.99 27.17 -10.70
CA GLY A 484 -35.53 27.30 -10.64
C GLY A 484 -34.76 26.01 -10.93
N ARG A 485 -34.08 25.99 -12.08
CA ARG A 485 -32.97 25.08 -12.49
C ARG A 485 -32.78 23.85 -11.59
N GLY A 486 -33.28 22.69 -12.04
CA GLY A 486 -33.09 21.39 -11.39
C GLY A 486 -31.63 21.14 -11.01
N ARG A 487 -31.33 21.34 -9.72
CA ARG A 487 -30.02 21.06 -9.13
C ARG A 487 -29.98 19.56 -8.89
N ALA A 488 -29.13 18.83 -9.60
CA ALA A 488 -28.89 17.43 -9.29
C ALA A 488 -28.47 17.31 -7.82
N THR A 489 -29.21 16.54 -7.03
CA THR A 489 -28.88 16.26 -5.62
C THR A 489 -27.46 15.69 -5.55
N LYS A 490 -26.60 16.33 -4.75
CA LYS A 490 -25.19 15.91 -4.56
C LYS A 490 -25.15 14.57 -3.83
N ILE A 491 -24.14 13.73 -4.08
CA ILE A 491 -23.97 12.47 -3.34
C ILE A 491 -23.81 12.73 -1.84
N ALA A 492 -23.09 13.81 -1.49
CA ALA A 492 -22.89 14.26 -0.12
C ALA A 492 -24.19 14.71 0.61
N GLU A 493 -25.29 14.95 -0.09
CA GLU A 493 -26.58 15.31 0.52
C GLU A 493 -27.35 14.09 1.03
N GLN A 494 -26.97 12.87 0.61
CA GLN A 494 -27.62 11.63 1.05
C GLN A 494 -27.18 11.14 2.42
N TYR A 495 -26.00 11.57 2.85
CA TYR A 495 -25.43 11.19 4.12
C TYR A 495 -25.50 12.40 5.06
N GLN A 496 -25.89 12.14 6.31
CA GLN A 496 -26.07 13.16 7.34
C GLN A 496 -24.84 13.29 8.24
N ASP A 497 -23.78 12.52 7.99
CA ASP A 497 -22.53 12.60 8.72
C ASP A 497 -21.84 13.94 8.49
N GLN A 498 -21.12 14.42 9.51
CA GLN A 498 -20.50 15.74 9.48
C GLN A 498 -19.49 15.89 8.33
N LEU A 499 -18.77 14.84 7.94
CA LEU A 499 -17.79 14.88 6.85
C LEU A 499 -18.48 15.12 5.49
N SER A 500 -19.60 14.42 5.25
CA SER A 500 -20.43 14.69 4.08
C SER A 500 -21.07 16.07 4.11
N VAL A 501 -21.52 16.55 5.28
CA VAL A 501 -22.08 17.91 5.42
C VAL A 501 -21.07 18.98 5.00
N LEU A 502 -19.82 18.89 5.47
CA LEU A 502 -18.75 19.82 5.11
C LEU A 502 -18.45 19.78 3.59
N GLN A 503 -18.48 18.59 3.00
CA GLN A 503 -18.26 18.39 1.57
C GLN A 503 -19.36 18.99 0.67
N ARG A 504 -20.55 19.31 1.20
CA ARG A 504 -21.62 19.98 0.43
C ARG A 504 -21.23 21.37 -0.06
N SER A 505 -20.26 22.02 0.59
CA SER A 505 -19.72 23.32 0.18
C SER A 505 -18.98 23.25 -1.17
N TYR A 506 -18.45 22.09 -1.54
CA TYR A 506 -17.71 21.88 -2.78
C TYR A 506 -18.59 21.36 -3.91
N ASP A 507 -18.20 21.67 -5.14
CA ASP A 507 -18.78 21.03 -6.31
C ASP A 507 -18.20 19.63 -6.48
N GLU A 508 -19.09 18.67 -6.68
CA GLU A 508 -18.70 17.31 -7.03
C GLU A 508 -18.12 17.24 -8.46
N VAL A 509 -17.29 16.23 -8.70
CA VAL A 509 -16.81 15.92 -10.06
C VAL A 509 -17.99 15.43 -10.90
N PRO A 510 -18.30 16.10 -12.03
CA PRO A 510 -19.35 15.63 -12.94
C PRO A 510 -18.99 14.25 -13.51
N PHE A 511 -20.00 13.38 -13.68
CA PHE A 511 -19.78 12.05 -14.25
C PHE A 511 -19.13 12.08 -15.64
N TRP A 512 -19.40 13.13 -16.43
CA TRP A 512 -18.81 13.27 -17.77
C TRP A 512 -17.28 13.41 -17.77
N TRP A 513 -16.64 13.84 -16.68
CA TRP A 513 -15.17 13.89 -16.58
C TRP A 513 -14.58 12.48 -16.62
N PHE A 514 -15.16 11.55 -15.85
CA PHE A 514 -14.80 10.14 -15.89
C PHE A 514 -15.17 9.49 -17.21
N ALA A 515 -16.33 9.82 -17.78
CA ALA A 515 -16.72 9.32 -19.10
C ALA A 515 -15.78 9.80 -20.22
N ALA A 516 -15.32 11.06 -20.17
CA ALA A 516 -14.36 11.60 -21.11
C ALA A 516 -12.98 10.95 -20.96
N LEU A 517 -12.53 10.73 -19.73
CA LEU A 517 -11.29 10.01 -19.44
C LEU A 517 -11.35 8.56 -19.97
N PHE A 518 -12.46 7.88 -19.74
CA PHE A 518 -12.72 6.54 -20.27
C PHE A 518 -12.73 6.56 -21.80
N ALA A 519 -13.48 7.46 -22.43
CA ALA A 519 -13.57 7.56 -23.89
C ALA A 519 -12.20 7.82 -24.54
N ALA A 520 -11.37 8.67 -23.94
CA ALA A 520 -10.00 8.92 -24.41
C ALA A 520 -9.14 7.64 -24.33
N SER A 521 -9.13 6.97 -23.17
CA SER A 521 -8.39 5.72 -23.00
C SER A 521 -8.89 4.59 -23.91
N PHE A 522 -10.21 4.50 -24.09
CA PHE A 522 -10.88 3.53 -24.95
C PHE A 522 -10.50 3.71 -26.41
N LEU A 523 -10.55 4.96 -26.91
CA LEU A 523 -10.17 5.26 -28.29
C LEU A 523 -8.69 4.94 -28.56
N ILE A 524 -7.80 5.30 -27.63
CA ILE A 524 -6.37 4.97 -27.74
C ILE A 524 -6.18 3.45 -27.86
N MET A 525 -6.78 2.67 -26.96
CA MET A 525 -6.63 1.21 -26.97
C MET A 525 -7.24 0.54 -28.19
N VAL A 526 -8.42 0.98 -28.63
CA VAL A 526 -9.05 0.45 -29.85
C VAL A 526 -8.19 0.74 -31.07
N VAL A 527 -7.60 1.92 -31.19
CA VAL A 527 -6.70 2.25 -32.31
C VAL A 527 -5.43 1.39 -32.28
N ILE A 528 -4.80 1.25 -31.11
CA ILE A 528 -3.57 0.45 -30.96
C ILE A 528 -3.84 -1.04 -31.31
N THR A 529 -4.93 -1.60 -30.79
CA THR A 529 -5.30 -3.00 -31.03
C THR A 529 -5.80 -3.23 -32.45
N ALA A 530 -6.55 -2.30 -33.05
CA ALA A 530 -7.03 -2.42 -34.44
C ALA A 530 -5.90 -2.32 -35.48
N LYS A 531 -4.81 -1.63 -35.13
CA LYS A 531 -3.59 -1.55 -35.96
C LYS A 531 -2.62 -2.71 -35.72
N ASN A 532 -2.97 -3.68 -34.87
CA ASN A 532 -2.10 -4.80 -34.47
C ASN A 532 -0.73 -4.34 -33.96
N LEU A 533 -0.68 -3.19 -33.26
CA LEU A 533 0.55 -2.64 -32.69
C LEU A 533 0.87 -3.24 -31.31
N LEU A 534 -0.03 -4.07 -30.77
CA LEU A 534 0.13 -4.83 -29.54
C LEU A 534 -0.29 -6.28 -29.76
N PHE A 535 0.21 -7.16 -28.88
CA PHE A 535 0.12 -8.62 -28.98
C PHE A 535 -1.27 -9.22 -28.70
N ILE A 536 -2.35 -8.44 -28.74
CA ILE A 536 -3.71 -8.88 -28.38
C ILE A 536 -4.75 -8.54 -29.46
N PRO A 537 -5.77 -9.40 -29.66
CA PRO A 537 -6.88 -9.09 -30.56
C PRO A 537 -7.89 -8.14 -29.90
N VAL A 538 -8.53 -7.29 -30.71
CA VAL A 538 -9.44 -6.21 -30.26
C VAL A 538 -10.58 -6.73 -29.37
N TRP A 539 -11.16 -7.89 -29.66
CA TRP A 539 -12.29 -8.41 -28.88
C TRP A 539 -11.92 -8.75 -27.42
N THR A 540 -10.67 -9.17 -27.17
CA THR A 540 -10.20 -9.46 -25.80
C THR A 540 -10.15 -8.21 -24.94
N TYR A 541 -9.87 -7.05 -25.53
CA TYR A 541 -9.89 -5.77 -24.83
C TYR A 541 -11.26 -5.48 -24.20
N PHE A 542 -12.36 -5.72 -24.94
CA PHE A 542 -13.72 -5.55 -24.42
C PHE A 542 -14.02 -6.46 -23.23
N VAL A 543 -13.53 -7.71 -23.28
CA VAL A 543 -13.67 -8.66 -22.16
C VAL A 543 -12.84 -8.19 -20.95
N GLY A 544 -11.62 -7.69 -21.18
CA GLY A 544 -10.76 -7.13 -20.12
C GLY A 544 -11.39 -5.93 -19.41
N ILE A 545 -12.01 -5.02 -20.18
CA ILE A 545 -12.79 -3.92 -19.61
C ILE A 545 -13.96 -4.45 -18.78
N ALA A 546 -14.78 -5.34 -19.35
CA ALA A 546 -15.97 -5.85 -18.67
C ALA A 546 -15.63 -6.56 -17.35
N THR A 547 -14.60 -7.42 -17.36
CA THR A 547 -14.12 -8.13 -16.16
C THR A 547 -13.60 -7.15 -15.10
N GLY A 548 -12.79 -6.17 -15.47
CA GLY A 548 -12.33 -5.14 -14.54
C GLY A 548 -13.48 -4.36 -13.91
N ALA A 549 -14.50 -3.97 -14.69
CA ALA A 549 -15.65 -3.23 -14.18
C ALA A 549 -16.46 -4.02 -13.14
N ILE A 550 -16.58 -5.35 -13.31
CA ILE A 550 -17.28 -6.24 -12.37
C ILE A 550 -16.49 -6.39 -11.07
N VAL A 551 -15.17 -6.50 -11.16
CA VAL A 551 -14.28 -6.86 -10.05
C VAL A 551 -13.94 -5.66 -9.15
N VAL A 552 -13.97 -4.43 -9.68
CA VAL A 552 -13.56 -3.22 -8.94
C VAL A 552 -14.37 -3.00 -7.66
N VAL A 553 -15.68 -3.23 -7.67
CA VAL A 553 -16.53 -3.02 -6.48
C VAL A 553 -16.26 -4.10 -5.40
N PRO A 554 -16.30 -5.42 -5.71
CA PRO A 554 -15.88 -6.50 -4.81
C PRO A 554 -14.55 -6.29 -4.13
N LEU A 555 -13.51 -6.03 -4.92
CA LEU A 555 -12.17 -5.91 -4.36
C LEU A 555 -11.99 -4.59 -3.62
N GLY A 556 -12.65 -3.51 -4.07
CA GLY A 556 -12.65 -2.21 -3.40
C GLY A 556 -13.22 -2.29 -1.99
N TRP A 557 -14.32 -3.01 -1.83
CA TRP A 557 -14.94 -3.25 -0.54
C TRP A 557 -14.05 -4.07 0.41
N LEU A 558 -13.42 -5.13 -0.11
CA LEU A 558 -12.49 -5.94 0.68
C LEU A 558 -11.31 -5.09 1.17
N TYR A 559 -10.71 -4.31 0.28
CA TYR A 559 -9.59 -3.44 0.60
C TYR A 559 -9.97 -2.38 1.64
N ALA A 560 -11.10 -1.71 1.47
CA ALA A 560 -11.57 -0.65 2.35
C ALA A 560 -11.75 -1.10 3.82
N LEU A 561 -12.14 -2.37 4.05
CA LEU A 561 -12.38 -2.95 5.38
C LEU A 561 -11.19 -3.70 5.97
N SER A 562 -10.36 -4.35 5.14
CA SER A 562 -9.31 -5.26 5.61
C SER A 562 -7.90 -4.75 5.43
N ASN A 563 -7.72 -3.65 4.69
CA ASN A 563 -6.42 -3.14 4.24
C ASN A 563 -5.63 -4.13 3.36
N PHE A 564 -6.30 -5.14 2.80
CA PHE A 564 -5.67 -6.20 2.01
C PHE A 564 -5.98 -6.04 0.52
N GLN A 565 -4.93 -5.95 -0.29
CA GLN A 565 -5.03 -5.83 -1.74
C GLN A 565 -4.91 -7.22 -2.38
N LEU A 566 -5.95 -7.65 -3.08
CA LEU A 566 -5.96 -8.93 -3.79
C LEU A 566 -5.21 -8.80 -5.12
N ALA A 567 -4.28 -9.73 -5.39
CA ALA A 567 -3.63 -9.87 -6.68
C ALA A 567 -4.54 -10.65 -7.65
N ILE A 568 -4.66 -10.19 -8.90
CA ILE A 568 -5.55 -10.81 -9.92
C ILE A 568 -4.84 -11.21 -11.23
N GLY A 569 -3.51 -11.07 -11.28
CA GLY A 569 -2.73 -11.20 -12.52
C GLY A 569 -2.85 -12.57 -13.19
N THR A 570 -2.60 -13.64 -12.44
CA THR A 570 -2.59 -15.04 -12.91
C THR A 570 -3.94 -15.49 -13.47
N THR A 571 -5.03 -15.11 -12.81
CA THR A 571 -6.39 -15.42 -13.27
C THR A 571 -6.73 -14.69 -14.57
N ASN A 572 -6.32 -13.41 -14.72
CA ASN A 572 -6.53 -12.67 -15.96
C ASN A 572 -5.78 -13.30 -17.14
N GLU A 573 -4.54 -13.74 -16.92
CA GLU A 573 -3.73 -14.41 -17.95
C GLU A 573 -4.31 -15.77 -18.33
N LEU A 574 -4.92 -16.51 -17.38
CA LEU A 574 -5.66 -17.72 -17.68
C LEU A 574 -6.85 -17.44 -18.62
N TRP A 575 -7.68 -16.44 -18.30
CA TRP A 575 -8.83 -16.08 -19.14
C TRP A 575 -8.37 -15.71 -20.55
N TYR A 576 -7.29 -14.94 -20.66
CA TYR A 576 -6.68 -14.64 -21.95
C TYR A 576 -6.18 -15.88 -22.69
N GLY A 577 -5.49 -16.78 -22.00
CA GLY A 577 -5.03 -18.05 -22.56
C GLY A 577 -6.17 -18.91 -23.12
N LEU A 578 -7.32 -18.98 -22.44
CA LEU A 578 -8.51 -19.67 -22.93
C LEU A 578 -9.08 -19.00 -24.18
N MET A 579 -9.14 -17.67 -24.18
CA MET A 579 -9.66 -16.86 -25.27
C MET A 579 -8.81 -16.97 -26.55
N VAL A 580 -7.50 -16.82 -26.43
CA VAL A 580 -6.59 -16.87 -27.58
C VAL A 580 -6.48 -18.28 -28.15
N ASN A 581 -6.51 -19.32 -27.32
CA ASN A 581 -6.47 -20.69 -27.83
C ASN A 581 -7.77 -21.12 -28.54
N ALA A 582 -8.84 -20.35 -28.44
CA ALA A 582 -10.06 -20.54 -29.22
C ALA A 582 -9.99 -19.90 -30.63
N VAL A 583 -9.00 -19.04 -30.90
CA VAL A 583 -8.86 -18.29 -32.16
C VAL A 583 -7.54 -18.65 -32.85
N SER A 584 -7.54 -18.68 -34.19
CA SER A 584 -6.30 -18.83 -34.97
C SER A 584 -5.57 -17.49 -35.08
N GLY A 585 -4.40 -17.36 -34.44
CA GLY A 585 -3.54 -16.16 -34.47
C GLY A 585 -3.29 -15.55 -33.08
N PHE A 586 -2.32 -14.64 -32.97
CA PHE A 586 -1.96 -13.90 -31.73
C PHE A 586 -1.50 -14.77 -30.54
N LYS A 587 -0.68 -15.80 -30.78
CA LYS A 587 -0.14 -16.68 -29.72
C LYS A 587 1.18 -16.20 -29.09
N ASN A 588 1.49 -14.91 -29.22
CA ASN A 588 2.69 -14.35 -28.62
C ASN A 588 2.55 -14.36 -27.08
N PRO A 589 3.50 -14.92 -26.32
CA PRO A 589 3.44 -14.94 -24.84
C PRO A 589 3.28 -13.54 -24.21
N CYS A 590 3.77 -12.48 -24.85
CA CYS A 590 3.57 -11.09 -24.40
C CYS A 590 2.09 -10.66 -24.41
N GLY A 591 1.21 -11.37 -25.13
CA GLY A 591 -0.22 -11.14 -25.14
C GLY A 591 -0.86 -11.35 -23.76
N ALA A 592 -0.41 -12.37 -23.00
CA ALA A 592 -0.90 -12.60 -21.64
C ALA A 592 -0.61 -11.41 -20.74
N SER A 593 0.64 -10.97 -20.69
CA SER A 593 1.06 -9.81 -19.89
C SER A 593 0.37 -8.51 -20.34
N THR A 594 0.10 -8.37 -21.64
CA THR A 594 -0.65 -7.22 -22.19
C THR A 594 -2.10 -7.22 -21.69
N TYR A 595 -2.80 -8.34 -21.79
CA TYR A 595 -4.17 -8.47 -21.27
C TYR A 595 -4.21 -8.32 -19.75
N GLY A 596 -3.27 -8.97 -19.05
CA GLY A 596 -3.11 -8.87 -17.60
C GLY A 596 -2.85 -7.43 -17.15
N SER A 597 -2.08 -6.66 -17.91
CA SER A 597 -1.87 -5.22 -17.66
C SER A 597 -3.17 -4.43 -17.85
N ILE A 598 -3.96 -4.71 -18.90
CA ILE A 598 -5.23 -3.99 -19.13
C ILE A 598 -6.25 -4.29 -18.03
N ALA A 599 -6.53 -5.57 -17.77
CA ALA A 599 -7.56 -5.98 -16.82
C ALA A 599 -7.11 -5.77 -15.36
N GLY A 600 -5.83 -6.01 -15.06
CA GLY A 600 -5.24 -5.87 -13.74
C GLY A 600 -5.04 -4.41 -13.32
N ASP A 601 -4.42 -3.59 -14.17
CA ASP A 601 -4.15 -2.17 -13.85
C ASP A 601 -5.46 -1.39 -13.68
N ALA A 602 -6.53 -1.76 -14.40
CA ALA A 602 -7.86 -1.19 -14.20
C ALA A 602 -8.35 -1.30 -12.75
N TRP A 603 -8.08 -2.42 -12.07
CA TRP A 603 -8.39 -2.61 -10.65
C TRP A 603 -7.40 -1.84 -9.76
N TYR A 604 -6.10 -2.04 -9.92
CA TYR A 604 -5.11 -1.46 -9.02
C TYR A 604 -5.12 0.07 -9.05
N ARG A 605 -5.32 0.68 -10.22
CA ARG A 605 -5.43 2.14 -10.36
C ARG A 605 -6.75 2.68 -9.85
N ALA A 606 -7.85 1.93 -9.98
CA ALA A 606 -9.10 2.30 -9.36
C ALA A 606 -8.96 2.34 -7.83
N GLN A 607 -8.30 1.34 -7.23
CA GLN A 607 -8.06 1.28 -5.79
C GLN A 607 -7.24 2.47 -5.28
N LEU A 608 -6.10 2.77 -5.91
CA LEU A 608 -5.26 3.91 -5.52
C LEU A 608 -6.01 5.24 -5.67
N ASN A 609 -6.76 5.40 -6.76
CA ASN A 609 -7.56 6.59 -7.00
C ASN A 609 -8.67 6.77 -5.93
N LEU A 610 -9.36 5.68 -5.53
CA LEU A 610 -10.34 5.71 -4.45
C LEU A 610 -9.70 6.06 -3.10
N GLN A 611 -8.50 5.54 -2.82
CA GLN A 611 -7.74 5.86 -1.61
C GLN A 611 -7.46 7.37 -1.50
N ASP A 612 -7.03 7.98 -2.60
CA ASP A 612 -6.79 9.43 -2.70
C ASP A 612 -8.08 10.25 -2.57
N MET A 613 -9.18 9.78 -3.17
CA MET A 613 -10.50 10.40 -2.99
C MET A 613 -10.95 10.37 -1.53
N LYS A 614 -10.65 9.29 -0.80
CA LYS A 614 -10.95 9.19 0.64
C LYS A 614 -10.08 10.15 1.45
N ILE A 615 -8.80 10.32 1.11
CA ILE A 615 -7.94 11.35 1.72
C ILE A 615 -8.53 12.74 1.47
N GLY A 616 -8.96 13.03 0.24
CA GLY A 616 -9.63 14.29 -0.10
C GLY A 616 -10.93 14.51 0.68
N HIS A 617 -11.68 13.44 0.93
CA HIS A 617 -12.89 13.48 1.77
C HIS A 617 -12.55 13.78 3.25
N TYR A 618 -11.53 13.13 3.82
CA TYR A 618 -11.09 13.37 5.19
C TYR A 618 -10.45 14.75 5.40
N MET A 619 -9.72 15.27 4.42
CA MET A 619 -9.01 16.56 4.50
C MET A 619 -9.83 17.74 3.95
N HIS A 620 -11.11 17.53 3.62
CA HIS A 620 -12.03 18.55 3.09
C HIS A 620 -11.51 19.27 1.84
N ILE A 621 -10.98 18.50 0.90
CA ILE A 621 -10.42 19.01 -0.36
C ILE A 621 -11.50 19.02 -1.43
N PRO A 622 -11.58 20.07 -2.28
CA PRO A 622 -12.48 20.08 -3.41
C PRO A 622 -12.31 18.83 -4.29
N PRO A 623 -13.37 18.01 -4.52
CA PRO A 623 -13.26 16.78 -5.30
C PRO A 623 -12.73 16.98 -6.73
N LYS A 624 -13.06 18.11 -7.36
CA LYS A 624 -12.54 18.51 -8.68
C LYS A 624 -11.02 18.69 -8.69
N ALA A 625 -10.44 19.23 -7.61
CA ALA A 625 -9.00 19.40 -7.49
C ALA A 625 -8.31 18.04 -7.30
N VAL A 626 -8.89 17.15 -6.50
CA VAL A 626 -8.38 15.77 -6.32
C VAL A 626 -8.31 15.03 -7.66
N PHE A 627 -9.40 15.05 -8.43
CA PHE A 627 -9.43 14.41 -9.76
C PHE A 627 -8.37 14.99 -10.70
N PHE A 628 -8.25 16.33 -10.74
CA PHE A 628 -7.23 17.00 -11.55
C PHE A 628 -5.81 16.58 -11.13
N SER A 629 -5.52 16.55 -9.82
CA SER A 629 -4.23 16.15 -9.27
C SER A 629 -3.82 14.73 -9.65
N GLN A 630 -4.77 13.78 -9.61
CA GLN A 630 -4.53 12.39 -10.01
C GLN A 630 -4.16 12.28 -11.50
N VAL A 631 -4.93 12.94 -12.37
CA VAL A 631 -4.66 12.93 -13.82
C VAL A 631 -3.34 13.63 -14.12
N PHE A 632 -3.09 14.78 -13.50
CA PHE A 632 -1.85 15.55 -13.68
C PHE A 632 -0.61 14.79 -13.22
N GLY A 633 -0.66 14.12 -12.07
CA GLY A 633 0.45 13.27 -11.59
C GLY A 633 0.75 12.13 -12.57
N SER A 634 -0.27 11.42 -13.05
CA SER A 634 -0.10 10.34 -14.04
C SER A 634 0.49 10.82 -15.38
N LEU A 635 0.12 12.02 -15.84
CA LEU A 635 0.64 12.61 -17.07
C LEU A 635 2.14 12.90 -17.02
N ILE A 636 2.69 13.18 -15.82
CA ILE A 636 4.12 13.40 -15.61
C ILE A 636 4.85 12.07 -15.39
N GLY A 637 4.27 11.18 -14.57
CA GLY A 637 4.90 9.92 -14.19
C GLY A 637 5.11 8.95 -15.35
N ILE A 638 4.07 8.74 -16.17
CA ILE A 638 4.08 7.68 -17.19
C ILE A 638 5.16 7.86 -18.28
N PRO A 639 5.40 9.07 -18.82
CA PRO A 639 6.52 9.29 -19.73
C PRO A 639 7.89 9.00 -19.09
N ILE A 640 8.04 9.26 -17.80
CA ILE A 640 9.28 8.99 -17.05
C ILE A 640 9.44 7.49 -16.83
N ASP A 641 8.37 6.78 -16.48
CA ASP A 641 8.37 5.31 -16.40
C ASP A 641 8.86 4.70 -17.72
N TYR A 642 8.32 5.16 -18.86
CA TYR A 642 8.79 4.69 -20.17
C TYR A 642 10.27 5.03 -20.44
N ALA A 643 10.72 6.23 -20.07
CA ALA A 643 12.13 6.60 -20.19
C ALA A 643 13.04 5.67 -19.36
N VAL A 644 12.60 5.27 -18.17
CA VAL A 644 13.31 4.32 -17.31
C VAL A 644 13.35 2.94 -17.95
N ILE A 645 12.22 2.45 -18.49
CA ILE A 645 12.18 1.17 -19.22
C ILE A 645 13.23 1.16 -20.34
N ARG A 646 13.28 2.21 -21.16
CA ARG A 646 14.28 2.32 -22.24
C ARG A 646 15.71 2.40 -21.71
N TRP A 647 15.93 3.13 -20.63
CA TRP A 647 17.25 3.25 -20.00
C TRP A 647 17.74 1.90 -19.45
N VAL A 648 16.87 1.15 -18.74
CA VAL A 648 17.20 -0.17 -18.20
C VAL A 648 17.49 -1.16 -19.34
N LEU A 649 16.64 -1.23 -20.36
CA LEU A 649 16.84 -2.13 -21.50
C LEU A 649 18.11 -1.77 -22.30
N ASN A 650 18.50 -0.50 -22.38
CA ASN A 650 19.74 -0.10 -23.06
C ASN A 650 21.01 -0.40 -22.26
N THR A 651 20.95 -0.35 -20.92
CA THR A 651 22.15 -0.39 -20.07
C THR A 651 22.35 -1.71 -19.33
N LYS A 652 21.28 -2.48 -19.12
CA LYS A 652 21.26 -3.71 -18.31
C LYS A 652 20.73 -4.93 -19.07
N PHE A 653 20.65 -4.86 -20.41
CA PHE A 653 20.14 -5.93 -21.25
C PHE A 653 20.80 -7.28 -20.94
N ASP A 654 22.13 -7.32 -20.92
CA ASP A 654 22.90 -8.56 -20.76
C ASP A 654 22.71 -9.21 -19.38
N TYR A 655 22.55 -8.39 -18.33
CA TYR A 655 22.25 -8.89 -16.99
C TYR A 655 20.83 -9.47 -16.91
N LEU A 656 19.84 -8.78 -17.50
CA LEU A 656 18.44 -9.22 -17.50
C LEU A 656 18.21 -10.44 -18.40
N ALA A 657 18.97 -10.56 -19.50
CA ALA A 657 18.97 -11.74 -20.37
C ALA A 657 19.68 -12.94 -19.73
N GLY A 658 20.47 -12.72 -18.67
CA GLY A 658 21.25 -13.76 -18.00
C GLY A 658 22.46 -14.23 -18.81
N THR A 659 22.95 -13.43 -19.77
CA THR A 659 24.18 -13.71 -20.50
C THR A 659 25.42 -13.39 -19.66
N ILE A 660 25.29 -12.43 -18.74
CA ILE A 660 26.32 -12.03 -17.78
C ILE A 660 25.72 -12.09 -16.38
N GLU A 661 26.42 -12.70 -15.43
CA GLU A 661 26.04 -12.63 -14.02
C GLU A 661 26.26 -11.22 -13.49
N ASP A 662 25.22 -10.63 -12.95
CA ASP A 662 25.31 -9.32 -12.30
C ASP A 662 26.19 -9.42 -11.05
N PRO A 663 27.31 -8.67 -10.96
CA PRO A 663 28.19 -8.69 -9.79
C PRO A 663 27.49 -8.24 -8.51
N THR A 664 26.34 -7.57 -8.61
CA THR A 664 25.52 -7.18 -7.45
C THR A 664 24.39 -8.16 -7.12
N HIS A 665 24.11 -9.13 -8.00
CA HIS A 665 22.95 -10.03 -7.93
C HIS A 665 21.60 -9.32 -7.70
N GLN A 666 21.49 -8.05 -8.07
CA GLN A 666 20.29 -7.24 -7.87
C GLN A 666 19.47 -7.11 -9.15
N TRP A 667 20.06 -7.25 -10.33
CA TRP A 667 19.40 -7.10 -11.63
C TRP A 667 19.01 -8.47 -12.21
N THR A 668 18.02 -9.12 -11.59
CA THR A 668 17.62 -10.49 -11.96
C THR A 668 16.40 -10.57 -12.88
N GLY A 669 15.60 -9.51 -13.00
CA GLY A 669 14.39 -9.51 -13.83
C GLY A 669 13.38 -10.60 -13.43
N GLN A 670 13.31 -10.97 -12.16
CA GLN A 670 12.53 -12.12 -11.69
C GLN A 670 11.04 -12.02 -12.06
N ASP A 671 10.44 -10.84 -11.91
CA ASP A 671 9.03 -10.63 -12.29
C ASP A 671 8.79 -10.79 -13.80
N LEU A 672 9.74 -10.37 -14.64
CA LEU A 672 9.68 -10.57 -16.10
C LEU A 672 9.78 -12.05 -16.45
N SER A 673 10.68 -12.78 -15.79
CA SER A 673 10.83 -14.24 -15.98
C SER A 673 9.58 -15.02 -15.53
N ARG A 674 8.95 -14.61 -14.41
CA ARG A 674 7.67 -15.17 -13.95
C ARG A 674 6.55 -14.91 -14.97
N SER A 675 6.47 -13.68 -15.48
CA SER A 675 5.45 -13.30 -16.47
C SER A 675 5.65 -14.04 -17.81
N LEU A 676 6.90 -14.23 -18.24
CA LEU A 676 7.23 -15.08 -19.39
C LEU A 676 6.78 -16.52 -19.18
N THR A 677 7.06 -17.07 -18.00
CA THR A 677 6.68 -18.44 -17.63
C THR A 677 5.16 -18.65 -17.73
N LEU A 678 4.38 -17.70 -17.21
CA LEU A 678 2.92 -17.73 -17.31
C LEU A 678 2.43 -17.56 -18.75
N GLY A 679 3.02 -16.62 -19.50
CA GLY A 679 2.70 -16.40 -20.91
C GLY A 679 2.92 -17.67 -21.76
N VAL A 680 4.02 -18.38 -21.56
CA VAL A 680 4.27 -19.64 -22.27
C VAL A 680 3.24 -20.72 -21.89
N GLN A 681 2.95 -20.89 -20.60
CA GLN A 681 1.99 -21.90 -20.14
C GLN A 681 0.57 -21.64 -20.66
N TYR A 682 0.04 -20.42 -20.47
CA TYR A 682 -1.35 -20.14 -20.82
C TYR A 682 -1.57 -19.75 -22.27
N VAL A 683 -0.60 -19.10 -22.94
CA VAL A 683 -0.80 -18.63 -24.33
C VAL A 683 -0.24 -19.64 -25.33
N LEU A 684 1.01 -20.07 -25.15
CA LEU A 684 1.70 -20.90 -26.13
C LEU A 684 1.22 -22.36 -26.10
N VAL A 685 1.23 -22.98 -24.92
CA VAL A 685 0.79 -24.37 -24.70
C VAL A 685 -0.74 -24.45 -24.65
N GLY A 686 -1.33 -23.52 -23.91
CA GLY A 686 -2.77 -23.32 -23.81
C GLY A 686 -3.42 -24.09 -22.67
N PRO A 687 -4.45 -23.54 -21.99
CA PRO A 687 -4.97 -24.12 -20.75
C PRO A 687 -5.64 -25.48 -20.97
N LYS A 688 -6.20 -25.72 -22.16
CA LYS A 688 -6.83 -27.02 -22.50
C LYS A 688 -5.82 -28.16 -22.50
N ARG A 689 -4.62 -27.97 -23.09
CA ARG A 689 -3.55 -28.97 -23.08
C ARG A 689 -2.89 -29.03 -21.70
N LEU A 690 -2.68 -27.88 -21.06
CA LEU A 690 -2.07 -27.79 -19.74
C LEU A 690 -2.89 -28.56 -18.68
N PHE A 691 -4.20 -28.31 -18.55
CA PHE A 691 -5.04 -28.95 -17.53
C PHE A 691 -5.38 -30.42 -17.82
N GLN A 692 -5.05 -30.94 -19.01
CA GLN A 692 -5.12 -32.38 -19.30
C GLN A 692 -3.94 -33.15 -18.70
N GLN A 693 -2.82 -32.47 -18.43
CA GLN A 693 -1.67 -33.08 -17.75
C GLN A 693 -2.02 -33.39 -16.30
N ASP A 694 -1.55 -34.55 -15.82
CA ASP A 694 -1.87 -35.02 -14.47
C ASP A 694 -1.44 -34.03 -13.38
N LEU A 695 -0.33 -33.32 -13.59
CA LEU A 695 0.18 -32.30 -12.68
C LEU A 695 -0.81 -31.13 -12.50
N PHE A 696 -1.38 -30.62 -13.59
CA PHE A 696 -2.22 -29.42 -13.57
C PHE A 696 -3.72 -29.69 -13.46
N ARG A 697 -4.14 -30.96 -13.57
CA ARG A 697 -5.56 -31.35 -13.57
C ARG A 697 -6.34 -30.88 -12.34
N VAL A 698 -5.68 -30.76 -11.19
CA VAL A 698 -6.31 -30.31 -9.93
C VAL A 698 -6.48 -28.79 -9.87
N VAL A 699 -5.69 -28.02 -10.61
CA VAL A 699 -5.62 -26.56 -10.50
C VAL A 699 -6.98 -25.87 -10.73
N PRO A 700 -7.78 -26.23 -11.76
CA PRO A 700 -9.08 -25.59 -11.99
C PRO A 700 -10.11 -25.81 -10.87
N TYR A 701 -9.97 -26.86 -10.06
CA TYR A 701 -10.85 -27.09 -8.91
C TYR A 701 -10.68 -26.01 -7.83
N GLY A 702 -9.61 -25.20 -7.89
CA GLY A 702 -9.43 -24.02 -7.06
C GLY A 702 -10.63 -23.06 -7.13
N PHE A 703 -11.23 -22.85 -8.32
CA PHE A 703 -12.43 -22.01 -8.45
C PHE A 703 -13.63 -22.55 -7.65
N LEU A 704 -13.81 -23.88 -7.63
CA LEU A 704 -14.89 -24.52 -6.89
C LEU A 704 -14.67 -24.41 -5.38
N VAL A 705 -13.43 -24.63 -4.91
CA VAL A 705 -13.07 -24.46 -3.50
C VAL A 705 -13.25 -23.00 -3.07
N GLY A 706 -12.79 -22.06 -3.90
CA GLY A 706 -12.98 -20.62 -3.70
C GLY A 706 -14.45 -20.21 -3.62
N ALA A 707 -15.33 -20.83 -4.39
CA ALA A 707 -16.77 -20.56 -4.31
C ALA A 707 -17.45 -21.23 -3.11
N ALA A 708 -17.05 -22.45 -2.74
CA ALA A 708 -17.70 -23.24 -1.69
C ALA A 708 -17.33 -22.77 -0.28
N VAL A 709 -16.06 -22.45 -0.03
CA VAL A 709 -15.57 -22.12 1.32
C VAL A 709 -16.24 -20.87 1.94
N PRO A 710 -16.42 -19.74 1.22
CA PRO A 710 -17.20 -18.60 1.72
C PRO A 710 -18.63 -18.97 2.13
N VAL A 711 -19.28 -19.84 1.35
CA VAL A 711 -20.66 -20.32 1.65
C VAL A 711 -20.68 -21.11 2.95
N ILE A 712 -19.70 -21.99 3.14
CA ILE A 712 -19.54 -22.77 4.38
C ILE A 712 -19.31 -21.84 5.57
N ILE A 713 -18.40 -20.87 5.45
CA ILE A 713 -18.10 -19.90 6.52
C ILE A 713 -19.32 -19.05 6.85
N TRP A 714 -20.08 -18.64 5.84
CA TRP A 714 -21.33 -17.89 6.04
C TRP A 714 -22.41 -18.73 6.73
N ALA A 715 -22.56 -20.00 6.35
CA ALA A 715 -23.50 -20.92 7.00
C ALA A 715 -23.12 -21.14 8.47
N LEU A 716 -21.82 -21.30 8.76
CA LEU A 716 -21.29 -21.39 10.11
C LEU A 716 -21.52 -20.09 10.91
N HIS A 717 -21.34 -18.92 10.28
CA HIS A 717 -21.63 -17.63 10.90
C HIS A 717 -23.10 -17.49 11.29
N ARG A 718 -24.03 -17.93 10.43
CA ARG A 718 -25.46 -17.94 10.75
C ARG A 718 -25.81 -18.95 11.84
N ARG A 719 -25.16 -20.11 11.87
CA ARG A 719 -25.40 -21.15 12.88
C ARG A 719 -24.81 -20.79 14.25
N PHE A 720 -23.65 -20.11 14.27
CA PHE A 720 -22.88 -19.77 15.48
C PHE A 720 -22.48 -18.28 15.50
N PRO A 721 -23.42 -17.36 15.75
CA PRO A 721 -23.14 -15.93 15.72
C PRO A 721 -22.12 -15.48 16.78
N LYS A 722 -22.00 -16.22 17.90
CA LYS A 722 -21.03 -15.93 18.97
C LYS A 722 -19.57 -16.17 18.57
N ALA A 723 -19.31 -17.04 17.58
CA ALA A 723 -17.95 -17.41 17.17
C ALA A 723 -17.29 -16.40 16.22
N LYS A 724 -17.99 -15.34 15.81
CA LYS A 724 -17.46 -14.25 14.95
C LYS A 724 -16.79 -14.72 13.65
N PHE A 725 -17.36 -15.75 13.00
CA PHE A 725 -16.87 -16.26 11.70
C PHE A 725 -16.82 -15.23 10.57
N HIS A 726 -17.50 -14.08 10.70
CA HIS A 726 -17.36 -12.95 9.76
C HIS A 726 -15.92 -12.39 9.68
N LEU A 727 -15.08 -12.65 10.69
CA LEU A 727 -13.67 -12.25 10.69
C LEU A 727 -12.80 -13.23 9.90
N ALA A 728 -13.21 -14.49 9.71
CA ALA A 728 -12.42 -15.53 9.06
C ALA A 728 -12.51 -15.44 7.53
N ASN A 729 -11.92 -14.38 6.96
CA ASN A 729 -11.99 -14.10 5.53
C ASN A 729 -11.18 -15.11 4.70
N SER A 730 -11.88 -15.98 3.96
CA SER A 730 -11.26 -17.00 3.11
C SER A 730 -10.50 -16.41 1.91
N THR A 731 -10.92 -15.25 1.41
CA THR A 731 -10.26 -14.59 0.28
C THR A 731 -8.85 -14.16 0.64
N ILE A 732 -8.68 -13.57 1.83
CA ILE A 732 -7.36 -13.17 2.35
C ILE A 732 -6.49 -14.40 2.58
N PHE A 733 -7.07 -15.47 3.16
CA PHE A 733 -6.38 -16.73 3.40
C PHE A 733 -5.83 -17.33 2.10
N PHE A 734 -6.68 -17.53 1.08
CA PHE A 734 -6.26 -18.10 -0.20
C PHE A 734 -5.28 -17.20 -0.95
N SER A 735 -5.47 -15.87 -0.92
CA SER A 735 -4.52 -14.96 -1.55
C SER A 735 -3.15 -14.94 -0.87
N CYS A 736 -3.08 -15.17 0.44
CA CYS A 736 -1.79 -15.32 1.10
C CYS A 736 -1.15 -16.66 0.74
N MET A 737 -1.95 -17.73 0.64
CA MET A 737 -1.44 -19.03 0.18
C MET A 737 -0.94 -19.02 -1.26
N SER A 738 -1.43 -18.11 -2.11
CA SER A 738 -0.94 -17.97 -3.49
C SER A 738 0.41 -17.24 -3.61
N ASN A 739 0.94 -16.68 -2.52
CA ASN A 739 2.25 -16.06 -2.54
C ASN A 739 3.37 -17.10 -2.65
N PHE A 740 4.37 -16.76 -3.45
CA PHE A 740 5.56 -17.59 -3.59
C PHE A 740 6.60 -17.23 -2.52
N TYR A 741 6.84 -18.16 -1.60
CA TYR A 741 7.77 -18.00 -0.48
C TYR A 741 9.17 -18.58 -0.76
N GLY A 742 9.38 -19.21 -1.92
CA GLY A 742 10.61 -19.96 -2.20
C GLY A 742 11.90 -19.14 -2.23
N ASN A 743 11.81 -17.81 -2.42
CA ASN A 743 13.00 -16.94 -2.40
C ASN A 743 13.22 -16.31 -1.02
N ILE A 744 12.15 -15.77 -0.42
CA ILE A 744 12.18 -15.04 0.83
C ILE A 744 10.98 -15.52 1.67
N SER A 745 11.27 -16.30 2.69
CA SER A 745 10.32 -16.82 3.68
C SER A 745 10.53 -16.22 5.09
N THR A 746 11.42 -15.24 5.21
CA THR A 746 11.70 -14.49 6.45
C THR A 746 10.70 -13.35 6.68
N GLY A 747 10.62 -12.86 7.92
CA GLY A 747 9.82 -11.68 8.28
C GLY A 747 8.41 -11.97 8.78
N TYR A 748 7.74 -13.00 8.25
CA TYR A 748 6.33 -13.30 8.55
C TYR A 748 6.05 -13.56 10.05
N PHE A 749 6.96 -14.26 10.74
CA PHE A 749 6.83 -14.50 12.17
C PHE A 749 7.10 -13.21 12.98
N SER A 750 8.07 -12.40 12.58
CA SER A 750 8.32 -11.09 13.19
C SER A 750 7.14 -10.13 13.00
N SER A 751 6.52 -10.11 11.82
CA SER A 751 5.30 -9.32 11.56
C SER A 751 4.16 -9.75 12.47
N PHE A 752 3.98 -11.05 12.69
CA PHE A 752 2.94 -11.56 13.60
C PHE A 752 3.19 -11.11 15.05
N LEU A 753 4.42 -11.20 15.53
CA LEU A 753 4.80 -10.75 16.88
C LEU A 753 4.63 -9.24 17.06
N GLY A 754 5.11 -8.44 16.10
CA GLY A 754 4.94 -6.99 16.12
C GLY A 754 3.45 -6.60 16.07
N GLY A 755 2.68 -7.32 15.26
CA GLY A 755 1.23 -7.14 15.12
C GLY A 755 0.50 -7.44 16.41
N PHE A 756 0.93 -8.48 17.13
CA PHE A 756 0.38 -8.81 18.43
C PHE A 756 0.60 -7.67 19.44
N VAL A 757 1.81 -7.11 19.50
CA VAL A 757 2.13 -6.01 20.41
C VAL A 757 1.32 -4.75 20.06
N VAL A 758 1.29 -4.37 18.79
CA VAL A 758 0.66 -3.12 18.35
C VAL A 758 -0.86 -3.23 18.25
N MET A 759 -1.36 -4.23 17.53
CA MET A 759 -2.78 -4.35 17.15
C MET A 759 -3.61 -5.20 18.10
N PHE A 760 -3.02 -6.14 18.83
CA PHE A 760 -3.75 -6.88 19.85
C PHE A 760 -3.60 -6.24 21.23
N TRP A 761 -2.37 -6.02 21.69
CA TRP A 761 -2.12 -5.51 23.05
C TRP A 761 -2.35 -4.01 23.16
N ALA A 762 -1.63 -3.19 22.38
CA ALA A 762 -1.73 -1.74 22.50
C ALA A 762 -3.12 -1.22 22.10
N TYR A 763 -3.70 -1.73 21.02
CA TYR A 763 -5.07 -1.34 20.60
C TYR A 763 -6.14 -1.68 21.65
N ARG A 764 -6.08 -2.87 22.31
CA ARG A 764 -7.14 -3.31 23.24
C ARG A 764 -6.96 -2.80 24.67
N TYR A 765 -5.73 -2.77 25.18
CA TYR A 765 -5.45 -2.44 26.58
C TYR A 765 -4.94 -1.01 26.79
N ARG A 766 -4.35 -0.39 25.77
CA ARG A 766 -3.76 0.95 25.83
C ARG A 766 -4.18 1.80 24.64
N TYR A 767 -5.49 1.81 24.35
CA TYR A 767 -6.05 2.47 23.16
C TYR A 767 -5.64 3.94 23.02
N GLU A 768 -5.57 4.69 24.12
CA GLU A 768 -5.15 6.10 24.05
C GLU A 768 -3.72 6.30 23.60
N MET A 769 -2.81 5.42 24.04
CA MET A 769 -1.42 5.44 23.60
C MET A 769 -1.34 5.05 22.12
N TRP A 770 -2.02 3.97 21.75
CA TRP A 770 -2.07 3.49 20.38
C TRP A 770 -2.58 4.58 19.44
N ALA A 771 -3.75 5.17 19.72
CA ALA A 771 -4.34 6.18 18.86
C ALA A 771 -3.50 7.47 18.75
N ARG A 772 -2.71 7.80 19.78
CA ARG A 772 -1.86 8.99 19.82
C ARG A 772 -0.56 8.84 19.01
N TRP A 773 0.00 7.63 18.95
CA TRP A 773 1.36 7.39 18.44
C TRP A 773 1.44 6.43 17.26
N ASN A 774 0.51 5.48 17.12
CA ASN A 774 0.58 4.38 16.16
C ASN A 774 0.78 4.86 14.72
N TYR A 775 -0.05 5.78 14.25
CA TYR A 775 0.05 6.31 12.87
C TYR A 775 1.33 7.12 12.63
N ILE A 776 1.83 7.81 13.66
CA ILE A 776 3.07 8.59 13.58
C ILE A 776 4.28 7.66 13.49
N LEU A 777 4.28 6.60 14.31
CA LEU A 777 5.30 5.55 14.26
C LEU A 777 5.27 4.80 12.92
N ALA A 778 4.07 4.45 12.43
CA ALA A 778 3.90 3.83 11.11
C ALA A 778 4.58 4.65 10.01
N ALA A 779 4.25 5.93 9.93
CA ALA A 779 4.84 6.84 8.95
C ALA A 779 6.36 7.00 9.13
N ALA A 780 6.86 7.05 10.38
CA ALA A 780 8.29 7.21 10.66
C ALA A 780 9.11 5.97 10.27
N PHE A 781 8.60 4.77 10.53
CA PHE A 781 9.26 3.52 10.14
C PHE A 781 9.30 3.37 8.61
N ASP A 782 8.15 3.58 7.94
CA ASP A 782 8.08 3.48 6.48
C ASP A 782 8.93 4.54 5.79
N ALA A 783 8.87 5.81 6.24
CA ALA A 783 9.71 6.86 5.68
C ALA A 783 11.20 6.62 5.95
N GLY A 784 11.56 6.16 7.15
CA GLY A 784 12.95 5.95 7.56
C GLY A 784 13.61 4.82 6.78
N PHE A 785 12.92 3.70 6.59
CA PHE A 785 13.39 2.59 5.75
C PHE A 785 13.62 3.03 4.30
N ASN A 786 12.62 3.64 3.67
CA ASN A 786 12.72 4.03 2.27
C ASN A 786 13.80 5.11 2.06
N PHE A 787 13.99 6.01 3.02
CA PHE A 787 15.08 6.97 2.98
C PHE A 787 16.45 6.30 3.11
N ASN A 788 16.60 5.32 4.01
CA ASN A 788 17.82 4.52 4.11
C ASN A 788 18.15 3.79 2.80
N MET A 789 17.16 3.14 2.18
CA MET A 789 17.31 2.49 0.87
C MET A 789 17.82 3.46 -0.20
N LEU A 790 17.23 4.66 -0.25
CA LEU A 790 17.67 5.71 -1.17
C LEU A 790 19.12 6.14 -0.90
N LEU A 791 19.51 6.31 0.37
CA LEU A 791 20.89 6.66 0.74
C LEU A 791 21.87 5.55 0.37
N ILE A 792 21.51 4.28 0.63
CA ILE A 792 22.34 3.13 0.25
C ILE A 792 22.56 3.12 -1.26
N PHE A 793 21.48 3.30 -2.02
CA PHE A 793 21.56 3.38 -3.47
C PHE A 793 22.45 4.55 -3.92
N LEU A 794 22.24 5.77 -3.41
CA LEU A 794 23.00 6.95 -3.85
C LEU A 794 24.48 6.88 -3.50
N PHE A 795 24.84 6.40 -2.31
CA PHE A 795 26.23 6.40 -1.85
C PHE A 795 27.01 5.14 -2.23
N PHE A 796 26.35 3.98 -2.28
CA PHE A 796 27.03 2.69 -2.46
C PHE A 796 26.62 1.94 -3.73
N GLY A 797 25.57 2.36 -4.43
CA GLY A 797 25.04 1.67 -5.62
C GLY A 797 25.12 2.46 -6.95
N ALA A 798 24.94 3.78 -6.93
CA ALA A 798 24.71 4.59 -8.14
C ALA A 798 26.00 4.93 -8.92
N GLY A 799 27.13 5.05 -8.23
CA GLY A 799 28.42 5.43 -8.84
C GLY A 799 29.40 4.26 -8.91
N LYS A 800 30.03 3.96 -7.78
CA LYS A 800 30.92 2.81 -7.61
C LYS A 800 30.25 1.85 -6.62
N VAL A 801 30.09 0.60 -7.03
CA VAL A 801 29.62 -0.45 -6.13
C VAL A 801 30.70 -0.69 -5.09
N ILE A 802 30.40 -0.31 -3.84
CA ILE A 802 31.23 -0.63 -2.69
C ILE A 802 30.49 -1.77 -1.99
N THR A 803 31.13 -2.95 -1.94
CA THR A 803 30.62 -4.07 -1.16
C THR A 803 31.23 -4.03 0.24
N MET A 804 30.44 -4.37 1.24
CA MET A 804 30.94 -4.50 2.61
C MET A 804 31.91 -5.69 2.69
N PRO A 805 33.05 -5.59 3.40
CA PRO A 805 33.95 -6.73 3.60
C PRO A 805 33.22 -7.90 4.23
N ASN A 806 33.69 -9.12 3.95
CA ASN A 806 33.09 -10.31 4.51
C ASN A 806 33.48 -10.46 5.99
N TRP A 807 32.49 -10.70 6.85
CA TRP A 807 32.67 -10.95 8.29
C TRP A 807 31.52 -11.80 8.83
N TRP A 808 31.46 -12.00 10.14
CA TRP A 808 30.60 -13.02 10.76
C TRP A 808 29.12 -13.02 10.33
N GLY A 809 28.49 -11.85 10.11
CA GLY A 809 27.13 -11.80 9.55
C GLY A 809 27.01 -11.00 8.26
N ASN A 810 28.12 -10.91 7.52
CA ASN A 810 28.13 -10.70 6.08
C ASN A 810 29.06 -11.76 5.47
N ASN A 811 28.64 -13.02 5.49
CA ASN A 811 29.44 -14.13 4.98
C ASN A 811 29.20 -14.28 3.47
N ALA A 812 30.27 -14.59 2.72
CA ALA A 812 30.23 -14.76 1.27
C ALA A 812 29.33 -15.92 0.82
N ASP A 813 29.28 -17.01 1.59
CA ASP A 813 28.56 -18.23 1.18
C ASP A 813 27.08 -18.19 1.56
N SER A 814 26.76 -17.67 2.76
CA SER A 814 25.38 -17.56 3.24
C SER A 814 25.30 -16.53 4.37
N SER A 815 24.50 -15.48 4.16
CA SER A 815 24.22 -14.44 5.16
C SER A 815 23.53 -14.98 6.41
N GLU A 816 22.73 -16.06 6.29
CA GLU A 816 22.02 -16.73 7.39
C GLU A 816 22.84 -17.87 8.04
N ARG A 817 24.01 -18.18 7.46
CA ARG A 817 24.89 -19.30 7.83
C ARG A 817 24.27 -20.69 7.58
N CYS A 818 23.36 -20.79 6.61
CA CYS A 818 22.79 -22.04 6.12
C CYS A 818 23.66 -22.61 4.97
N PHE A 819 24.83 -23.18 5.27
CA PHE A 819 25.82 -23.54 4.23
C PHE A 819 25.41 -24.71 3.31
N ALA A 820 24.52 -25.59 3.77
CA ALA A 820 24.08 -26.76 3.00
C ALA A 820 22.82 -26.53 2.11
N LEU A 821 22.42 -25.28 1.89
CA LEU A 821 21.19 -24.94 1.16
C LEU A 821 21.41 -24.78 -0.36
N ALA A 822 22.63 -24.46 -0.80
CA ALA A 822 22.97 -24.11 -2.19
C ALA A 822 22.84 -25.25 -3.24
N GLU A 823 22.43 -26.46 -2.85
CA GLU A 823 22.36 -27.64 -3.73
C GLU A 823 20.93 -28.12 -4.05
N SER A 824 19.86 -27.44 -3.63
CA SER A 824 18.48 -27.91 -3.87
C SER A 824 17.82 -27.31 -5.09
#